data_AF-A0AAU9VTP6-F1
#
_entry.id   AF-A0AAU9VTP6-F1
#
_cell.length_a   1.000
_cell.length_b   1.000
_cell.length_c   1.000
_cell.angle_alpha   90.00
_cell.angle_beta   90.00
_cell.angle_gamma   90.00
#
_symmetry.space_group_name_H-M   'P 1'
#
loop_
_entity.id
_entity.type
_entity.pdbx_description
1 polymer ?
#
loop_
_entity_poly.entity_id
_entity_poly.type
_entity_poly.pdbx_seq_one_letter_code
_entity_poly.pdbx_strand_id
1 'polypeptide(L)'
;MTSDASGNPRYSGCAVSGQQPNTWLRSNLIRVPSKVKKVDVNLAYTTRNCTLLGGDSFCREYFDFYVHQSMNSSTPDPSRNNATYEKIAEITSPIFDINVRVAKTFCVEVKEKYIILAFHNQGSCSSIYSVTVSYYLCPEFTVVSGLVSLPQFTAPANNAKPVVGTCVTNAVYYQGNITVDCQSDGVWNIGSLKGRCVCREDMENNEGECKECPDGNFNDQNGFNCTVIPSGPQNVKVIFVNHSALELKWEPSAVTDDQTRVFYDVDCRKPCEGENDNKCIDRACGSDVIFIPRKDGLNVTHVIVGNLLPFINYTMKIYAKNRVSDLAKRKYGIEANFMEITVRTNRSVPGKPEVFVEQPETAVVVSWTIEDMNGVLKEYHVTYIREDDLSETQTLATKKMEAQFDLEAGKTYEFQVFAINDLGRGPAGVKTFTLREETDVTMYLKIIHGLVGLLVLCIVSFACYIIYNRWNRRRNANREKIPKTTETSVMIHEDVAMSFAAERQKVDPFRLDRDQITTVKVLGSGNFGQVSKAVYKPLNSEVAVKSLKGDAQKKDLQDMLTELDLMKTLRPHPHVIELIGYCIEKDPLLIVLEYLPYGDLLGYLRKSRGIEDTYNTGEKRPSSTLTDKELLSFAWMIADGMSYLSTMKIVHRDLAARNVLVGDNKVCKISDLGLARGLEGDIYTRKTKARLPAKWMPPESLLYGRSTTMSDVWSYGIVMWEVFTIGGSPYPGVKSREIAGLLQTGYRMPKPPHISQDLYSIMTKCWEEQPKKRPTFLWLCSAVKRLLDDYKVCLSIKYLTISIFLFRYIFYSIGRKNKANTATNFWFKLCLKKPFVRVWVSILQSKEKTKGHEQTYYSTCDISEDAYPQPNNWLTSDPIEVHRGVTAVYITLEYRTGNCSLRNGGKYCKEYFDLYVHQSGQSTQPDPLTNSASYDKIARTAPSALGIRVSQTFSVNVKEKYIVLAFHDQGSCSLLYSVAVKYYFCPETVHVGGLVNLPRTIAPANNSVPVVSSCTKNAVHEQGILRVNCQSDGGWNISSLKGNCICKEDMENVGGECKGMYNYSNIEVQC
;
A
#
# COMPACT_ATOMS: atom_id res chain seq x y z
N MET A 1 17.58 -30.78 -56.86
CA MET A 1 16.81 -31.06 -55.62
C MET A 1 16.79 -32.56 -55.44
N THR A 2 16.94 -33.03 -54.20
CA THR A 2 16.82 -34.45 -53.83
C THR A 2 15.75 -34.56 -52.74
N SER A 3 15.16 -35.73 -52.52
CA SER A 3 14.24 -35.93 -51.39
C SER A 3 14.96 -36.54 -50.19
N ASP A 4 14.51 -36.22 -48.97
CA ASP A 4 14.93 -36.96 -47.78
C ASP A 4 14.20 -38.31 -47.67
N ALA A 5 14.55 -39.12 -46.66
CA ALA A 5 13.98 -40.46 -46.46
C ALA A 5 12.45 -40.45 -46.19
N SER A 6 11.86 -39.27 -45.96
CA SER A 6 10.44 -39.05 -45.72
C SER A 6 9.73 -38.39 -46.92
N GLY A 7 10.43 -38.23 -48.06
CA GLY A 7 9.88 -37.65 -49.28
C GLY A 7 9.91 -36.13 -49.37
N ASN A 8 10.46 -35.42 -48.37
CA ASN A 8 10.49 -33.96 -48.38
C ASN A 8 11.60 -33.44 -49.30
N PRO A 9 11.34 -32.40 -50.12
CA PRO A 9 12.35 -31.83 -51.00
C PRO A 9 13.43 -31.12 -50.19
N ARG A 10 14.69 -31.46 -50.46
CA ARG A 10 15.88 -30.81 -49.91
C ARG A 10 16.84 -30.39 -51.02
N TYR A 11 17.70 -29.43 -50.70
CA TYR A 11 18.80 -29.06 -51.57
C TYR A 11 20.12 -29.53 -50.96
N SER A 12 20.83 -30.41 -51.66
CA SER A 12 22.14 -30.93 -51.24
C SER A 12 23.19 -30.60 -52.28
N GLY A 13 24.34 -30.10 -51.84
CA GLY A 13 25.53 -29.90 -52.67
C GLY A 13 26.76 -30.44 -51.95
N CYS A 14 27.62 -31.17 -52.67
CA CYS A 14 28.85 -31.77 -52.13
C CYS A 14 29.88 -32.00 -53.26
N ALA A 15 30.10 -30.99 -54.09
CA ALA A 15 31.19 -31.00 -55.05
C ALA A 15 32.41 -30.38 -54.37
N VAL A 16 33.40 -31.21 -53.99
CA VAL A 16 34.59 -30.76 -53.26
C VAL A 16 35.90 -31.03 -54.00
N SER A 17 35.87 -31.73 -55.14
CA SER A 17 37.04 -32.16 -55.90
C SER A 17 37.04 -31.67 -57.35
N GLY A 18 38.24 -31.43 -57.92
CA GLY A 18 38.45 -31.10 -59.34
C GLY A 18 38.67 -29.61 -59.63
N GLN A 19 37.62 -28.78 -59.53
CA GLN A 19 37.66 -27.33 -59.77
C GLN A 19 36.94 -26.61 -58.63
N GLN A 20 37.33 -25.34 -58.36
CA GLN A 20 36.66 -24.51 -57.36
C GLN A 20 35.14 -24.46 -57.61
N PRO A 21 34.31 -25.02 -56.71
CA PRO A 21 32.86 -25.03 -56.86
C PRO A 21 32.27 -23.61 -56.81
N ASN A 22 31.26 -23.34 -57.63
CA ASN A 22 30.57 -22.05 -57.67
C ASN A 22 29.07 -22.25 -57.93
N THR A 23 28.35 -22.77 -56.94
CA THR A 23 26.93 -23.15 -57.10
C THR A 23 26.01 -22.18 -56.37
N TRP A 24 24.99 -21.67 -57.06
CA TRP A 24 23.99 -20.77 -56.48
C TRP A 24 22.61 -21.45 -56.41
N LEU A 25 21.95 -21.32 -55.26
CA LEU A 25 20.55 -21.66 -55.05
C LEU A 25 19.78 -20.37 -54.81
N ARG A 26 18.67 -20.14 -55.52
CA ARG A 26 17.79 -18.98 -55.26
C ARG A 26 16.36 -19.41 -54.96
N SER A 27 15.67 -18.59 -54.19
CA SER A 27 14.22 -18.68 -53.96
C SER A 27 13.42 -18.03 -55.10
N ASN A 28 12.11 -18.25 -55.08
CA ASN A 28 11.16 -17.49 -55.89
C ASN A 28 11.01 -16.06 -55.35
N LEU A 29 10.35 -15.19 -56.12
CA LEU A 29 10.05 -13.82 -55.70
C LEU A 29 9.13 -13.81 -54.46
N ILE A 30 9.55 -13.18 -53.36
CA ILE A 30 8.78 -13.08 -52.12
C ILE A 30 8.25 -11.64 -52.00
N ARG A 31 6.93 -11.48 -51.93
CA ARG A 31 6.28 -10.17 -51.72
C ARG A 31 6.16 -9.86 -50.23
N VAL A 32 6.68 -8.72 -49.80
CA VAL A 32 6.58 -8.27 -48.40
C VAL A 32 5.55 -7.14 -48.28
N PRO A 33 4.65 -7.16 -47.28
CA PRO A 33 3.71 -6.06 -47.04
C PRO A 33 4.43 -4.74 -46.74
N SER A 34 3.91 -3.61 -47.23
CA SER A 34 4.59 -2.29 -47.15
C SER A 34 4.85 -1.78 -45.72
N LYS A 35 4.04 -2.22 -44.76
CA LYS A 35 4.19 -1.88 -43.33
C LYS A 35 5.28 -2.69 -42.62
N VAL A 36 5.70 -3.82 -43.21
CA VAL A 36 6.73 -4.70 -42.65
C VAL A 36 8.11 -4.17 -43.05
N LYS A 37 8.94 -3.87 -42.05
CA LYS A 37 10.30 -3.34 -42.25
C LYS A 37 11.39 -4.37 -41.94
N LYS A 38 11.02 -5.55 -41.46
CA LYS A 38 11.93 -6.63 -41.10
C LYS A 38 11.25 -7.98 -41.29
N VAL A 39 12.02 -8.95 -41.79
CA VAL A 39 11.62 -10.36 -41.86
C VAL A 39 12.70 -11.23 -41.24
N ASP A 40 12.29 -12.32 -40.63
CA ASP A 40 13.15 -13.38 -40.12
C ASP A 40 13.19 -14.53 -41.13
N VAL A 41 14.40 -14.96 -41.47
CA VAL A 41 14.68 -16.09 -42.36
C VAL A 41 15.23 -17.24 -41.52
N ASN A 42 14.42 -18.26 -41.30
CA ASN A 42 14.78 -19.47 -40.56
C ASN A 42 15.28 -20.55 -41.53
N LEU A 43 16.52 -20.97 -41.37
CA LEU A 43 17.19 -21.97 -42.19
C LEU A 43 17.48 -23.23 -41.38
N ALA A 44 16.99 -24.38 -41.84
CA ALA A 44 17.39 -25.69 -41.31
C ALA A 44 18.31 -26.41 -42.29
N TYR A 45 19.50 -26.81 -41.83
CA TYR A 45 20.54 -27.40 -42.68
C TYR A 45 21.45 -28.38 -41.92
N THR A 46 22.26 -29.12 -42.65
CA THR A 46 23.35 -29.98 -42.13
C THR A 46 24.61 -29.72 -42.95
N THR A 47 25.79 -29.81 -42.34
CA THR A 47 27.09 -29.65 -43.01
C THR A 47 28.04 -30.75 -42.59
N ARG A 48 28.92 -31.22 -43.49
CA ARG A 48 29.94 -32.23 -43.17
C ARG A 48 31.30 -31.58 -42.89
N ASN A 49 32.10 -32.27 -42.09
CA ASN A 49 33.46 -31.89 -41.76
C ASN A 49 34.39 -32.20 -42.94
N CYS A 50 35.23 -31.25 -43.33
CA CYS A 50 36.16 -31.42 -44.45
C CYS A 50 37.28 -32.43 -44.16
N THR A 51 37.67 -32.59 -42.89
CA THR A 51 38.68 -33.58 -42.47
C THR A 51 38.20 -35.02 -42.71
N LEU A 52 36.90 -35.27 -42.55
CA LEU A 52 36.29 -36.59 -42.81
C LEU A 52 36.09 -36.88 -44.30
N LEU A 53 36.23 -35.87 -45.16
CA LEU A 53 36.08 -35.97 -46.61
C LEU A 53 37.43 -36.11 -47.33
N GLY A 54 38.53 -36.36 -46.60
CA GLY A 54 39.86 -36.57 -47.18
C GLY A 54 40.66 -35.29 -47.42
N GLY A 55 40.22 -34.13 -46.89
CA GLY A 55 41.03 -32.91 -46.85
C GLY A 55 41.24 -32.20 -48.20
N ASP A 56 40.29 -32.31 -49.13
CA ASP A 56 40.38 -31.65 -50.45
C ASP A 56 40.57 -30.13 -50.33
N SER A 57 41.42 -29.55 -51.19
CA SER A 57 41.82 -28.14 -51.13
C SER A 57 40.66 -27.16 -51.36
N PHE A 58 39.59 -27.63 -51.99
CA PHE A 58 38.38 -26.85 -52.24
C PHE A 58 37.25 -27.12 -51.24
N CYS A 59 37.43 -28.01 -50.26
CA CYS A 59 36.41 -28.25 -49.25
C CYS A 59 36.25 -27.05 -48.30
N ARG A 60 35.01 -26.66 -48.03
CA ARG A 60 34.63 -25.59 -47.11
C ARG A 60 33.58 -26.07 -46.12
N GLU A 61 33.68 -25.63 -44.88
CA GLU A 61 32.72 -25.96 -43.82
C GLU A 61 31.59 -24.91 -43.69
N TYR A 62 31.49 -24.03 -44.69
CA TYR A 62 30.51 -22.96 -44.74
C TYR A 62 29.96 -22.71 -46.15
N PHE A 63 28.80 -22.09 -46.22
CA PHE A 63 28.24 -21.52 -47.45
C PHE A 63 27.62 -20.15 -47.14
N ASP A 64 27.43 -19.31 -48.15
CA ASP A 64 27.00 -17.93 -47.94
C ASP A 64 25.49 -17.75 -48.19
N PHE A 65 24.90 -16.78 -47.50
CA PHE A 65 23.52 -16.34 -47.67
C PHE A 65 23.47 -14.87 -48.12
N TYR A 66 22.69 -14.62 -49.17
CA TYR A 66 22.51 -13.34 -49.84
C TYR A 66 21.03 -12.99 -50.01
N VAL A 67 20.72 -11.70 -50.12
CA VAL A 67 19.39 -11.18 -50.41
C VAL A 67 19.45 -10.11 -51.50
N HIS A 68 18.56 -10.21 -52.49
CA HIS A 68 18.29 -9.14 -53.45
C HIS A 68 16.92 -8.52 -53.14
N GLN A 69 16.82 -7.19 -53.20
CA GLN A 69 15.59 -6.45 -52.93
C GLN A 69 15.27 -5.53 -54.12
N SER A 70 13.99 -5.46 -54.52
CA SER A 70 13.55 -4.64 -55.66
C SER A 70 12.11 -4.16 -55.49
N MET A 71 11.81 -2.99 -56.07
CA MET A 71 10.44 -2.47 -56.21
C MET A 71 9.65 -3.21 -57.30
N ASN A 72 10.36 -3.77 -58.28
CA ASN A 72 9.80 -4.45 -59.44
C ASN A 72 9.89 -5.98 -59.26
N SER A 73 9.10 -6.73 -60.02
CA SER A 73 9.11 -8.21 -60.00
C SER A 73 10.32 -8.82 -60.73
N SER A 74 11.44 -8.10 -60.82
CA SER A 74 12.66 -8.55 -61.49
C SER A 74 13.36 -9.64 -60.68
N THR A 75 13.70 -10.76 -61.33
CA THR A 75 14.39 -11.89 -60.69
C THR A 75 15.76 -12.13 -61.33
N PRO A 76 16.78 -11.30 -61.02
CA PRO A 76 18.12 -11.44 -61.60
C PRO A 76 18.74 -12.81 -61.30
N ASP A 77 19.65 -13.27 -62.17
CA ASP A 77 20.40 -14.51 -61.96
C ASP A 77 21.66 -14.20 -61.13
N PRO A 78 21.82 -14.78 -59.93
CA PRO A 78 22.95 -14.48 -59.06
C PRO A 78 24.31 -14.90 -59.65
N SER A 79 24.35 -15.82 -60.62
CA SER A 79 25.59 -16.23 -61.28
C SER A 79 26.14 -15.18 -62.27
N ARG A 80 25.26 -14.34 -62.82
CA ARG A 80 25.61 -13.27 -63.79
C ARG A 80 25.53 -11.87 -63.17
N ASN A 81 24.68 -11.68 -62.16
CA ASN A 81 24.37 -10.39 -61.56
C ASN A 81 24.64 -10.39 -60.04
N ASN A 82 25.73 -11.02 -59.60
CA ASN A 82 26.10 -11.14 -58.17
C ASN A 82 26.15 -9.80 -57.42
N ALA A 83 26.54 -8.70 -58.08
CA ALA A 83 26.62 -7.37 -57.48
C ALA A 83 25.26 -6.80 -57.01
N THR A 84 24.14 -7.35 -57.50
CA THR A 84 22.78 -6.95 -57.07
C THR A 84 22.31 -7.65 -55.80
N TYR A 85 23.09 -8.63 -55.30
CA TYR A 85 22.79 -9.42 -54.13
C TYR A 85 23.67 -8.97 -52.95
N GLU A 86 23.04 -8.58 -51.85
CA GLU A 86 23.71 -8.19 -50.60
C GLU A 86 24.04 -9.44 -49.78
N LYS A 87 25.31 -9.63 -49.39
CA LYS A 87 25.71 -10.75 -48.51
C LYS A 87 25.20 -10.49 -47.10
N ILE A 88 24.36 -11.39 -46.59
CA ILE A 88 23.79 -11.30 -45.23
C ILE A 88 24.66 -12.04 -44.21
N ALA A 89 25.10 -13.26 -44.52
CA ALA A 89 25.88 -14.05 -43.59
C ALA A 89 26.71 -15.16 -44.26
N GLU A 90 27.78 -15.55 -43.58
CA GLU A 90 28.46 -16.83 -43.78
C GLU A 90 27.86 -17.88 -42.83
N ILE A 91 27.46 -19.03 -43.36
CA ILE A 91 26.72 -20.07 -42.64
C ILE A 91 27.67 -21.22 -42.32
N THR A 92 28.10 -21.26 -41.07
CA THR A 92 28.91 -22.33 -40.47
C THR A 92 28.06 -23.21 -39.55
N SER A 93 28.35 -24.51 -39.56
CA SER A 93 27.71 -25.46 -38.63
C SER A 93 28.53 -25.66 -37.36
N PRO A 94 27.95 -25.61 -36.16
CA PRO A 94 28.64 -25.96 -34.91
C PRO A 94 28.83 -27.47 -34.74
N ILE A 95 28.07 -28.30 -35.48
CA ILE A 95 28.10 -29.76 -35.43
C ILE A 95 28.17 -30.28 -36.85
N PHE A 96 29.15 -31.12 -37.15
CA PHE A 96 29.39 -31.67 -38.48
C PHE A 96 28.89 -33.11 -38.61
N ASP A 97 27.62 -33.34 -38.27
CA ASP A 97 26.94 -34.64 -38.36
C ASP A 97 25.75 -34.56 -39.32
N ILE A 98 25.65 -35.53 -40.23
CA ILE A 98 24.57 -35.62 -41.23
C ILE A 98 23.21 -35.92 -40.60
N ASN A 99 23.20 -36.50 -39.40
CA ASN A 99 21.98 -36.87 -38.68
C ASN A 99 21.45 -35.74 -37.79
N VAL A 100 22.23 -34.68 -37.58
CA VAL A 100 21.90 -33.57 -36.67
C VAL A 100 21.57 -32.33 -37.48
N ARG A 101 20.27 -32.02 -37.58
CA ARG A 101 19.79 -30.79 -38.25
C ARG A 101 20.07 -29.57 -37.38
N VAL A 102 20.72 -28.56 -37.96
CA VAL A 102 20.99 -27.27 -37.33
C VAL A 102 19.99 -26.24 -37.86
N ALA A 103 19.38 -25.48 -36.97
CA ALA A 103 18.51 -24.36 -37.33
C ALA A 103 19.20 -23.02 -37.01
N LYS A 104 19.17 -22.08 -37.95
CA LYS A 104 19.74 -20.73 -37.79
C LYS A 104 18.75 -19.69 -38.33
N THR A 105 18.57 -18.60 -37.58
CA THR A 105 17.67 -17.51 -37.94
C THR A 105 18.47 -16.28 -38.33
N PHE A 106 18.09 -15.63 -39.43
CA PHE A 106 18.69 -14.39 -39.92
C PHE A 106 17.65 -13.28 -39.95
N CYS A 107 17.96 -12.13 -39.37
CA CYS A 107 17.14 -10.94 -39.44
C CYS A 107 17.50 -10.15 -40.71
N VAL A 108 16.53 -9.93 -41.60
CA VAL A 108 16.71 -9.17 -42.85
C VAL A 108 15.85 -7.92 -42.79
N GLU A 109 16.48 -6.74 -42.92
CA GLU A 109 15.78 -5.48 -43.06
C GLU A 109 15.20 -5.33 -44.47
N VAL A 110 13.92 -4.96 -44.54
CA VAL A 110 13.17 -4.86 -45.79
C VAL A 110 13.18 -3.41 -46.25
N LYS A 111 13.96 -3.15 -47.30
CA LYS A 111 14.12 -1.86 -47.95
C LYS A 111 13.06 -1.68 -49.06
N GLU A 112 12.73 -2.76 -49.76
CA GLU A 112 11.86 -2.75 -50.95
C GLU A 112 10.68 -3.74 -50.86
N LYS A 113 9.75 -3.65 -51.81
CA LYS A 113 8.50 -4.46 -51.84
C LYS A 113 8.72 -5.97 -52.05
N TYR A 114 9.74 -6.34 -52.81
CA TYR A 114 10.05 -7.74 -53.11
C TYR A 114 11.45 -8.11 -52.65
N ILE A 115 11.61 -9.33 -52.14
CA ILE A 115 12.89 -9.91 -51.76
C ILE A 115 13.12 -11.26 -52.46
N ILE A 116 14.39 -11.58 -52.72
CA ILE A 116 14.83 -12.87 -53.24
C ILE A 116 16.00 -13.34 -52.38
N LEU A 117 15.86 -14.51 -51.77
CA LEU A 117 16.91 -15.20 -51.03
C LEU A 117 17.80 -15.98 -51.98
N ALA A 118 19.12 -15.94 -51.79
CA ALA A 118 20.08 -16.75 -52.53
C ALA A 118 21.16 -17.33 -51.59
N PHE A 119 21.59 -18.56 -51.87
CA PHE A 119 22.63 -19.26 -51.13
C PHE A 119 23.74 -19.65 -52.10
N HIS A 120 24.98 -19.34 -51.73
CA HIS A 120 26.15 -19.56 -52.57
C HIS A 120 27.07 -20.58 -51.93
N ASN A 121 27.26 -21.70 -52.62
CA ASN A 121 28.10 -22.80 -52.17
C ASN A 121 29.40 -22.83 -52.98
N GLN A 122 30.53 -22.64 -52.29
CA GLN A 122 31.88 -22.62 -52.87
C GLN A 122 32.74 -23.84 -52.52
N GLY A 123 32.11 -24.92 -52.01
CA GLY A 123 32.82 -26.15 -51.63
C GLY A 123 32.32 -26.80 -50.34
N SER A 124 31.15 -26.43 -49.86
CA SER A 124 30.51 -27.07 -48.73
C SER A 124 29.72 -28.30 -49.10
N CYS A 125 29.92 -29.36 -48.31
CA CYS A 125 29.08 -30.54 -48.33
C CYS A 125 27.89 -30.33 -47.38
N SER A 126 26.89 -29.56 -47.84
CA SER A 126 25.75 -29.12 -47.05
C SER A 126 24.41 -29.51 -47.66
N SER A 127 23.41 -29.74 -46.81
CA SER A 127 22.02 -29.98 -47.20
C SER A 127 21.09 -29.01 -46.49
N ILE A 128 20.28 -28.28 -47.26
CA ILE A 128 19.24 -27.38 -46.77
C ILE A 128 17.90 -28.12 -46.82
N TYR A 129 17.24 -28.21 -45.66
CA TYR A 129 15.97 -28.92 -45.47
C TYR A 129 14.76 -27.98 -45.49
N SER A 130 14.88 -26.77 -44.94
CA SER A 130 13.79 -25.80 -44.96
C SER A 130 14.31 -24.37 -44.89
N VAL A 131 13.60 -23.46 -45.58
CA VAL A 131 13.78 -22.02 -45.48
C VAL A 131 12.41 -21.40 -45.23
N THR A 132 12.21 -20.78 -44.07
CA THR A 132 10.93 -20.14 -43.69
C THR A 132 11.14 -18.65 -43.51
N VAL A 133 10.34 -17.83 -44.19
CA VAL A 133 10.33 -16.37 -44.04
C VAL A 133 9.10 -15.96 -43.24
N SER A 134 9.31 -15.24 -42.14
CA SER A 134 8.25 -14.78 -41.24
C SER A 134 8.46 -13.33 -40.82
N TYR A 135 7.39 -12.64 -40.44
CA TYR A 135 7.46 -11.33 -39.77
C TYR A 135 6.52 -11.34 -38.57
N TYR A 136 6.76 -10.45 -37.62
CA TYR A 136 5.96 -10.38 -36.40
C TYR A 136 4.90 -9.28 -36.45
N LEU A 137 3.77 -9.56 -35.82
CA LEU A 137 2.69 -8.62 -35.54
C LEU A 137 2.45 -8.60 -34.03
N CYS A 138 2.28 -7.42 -33.47
CA CYS A 138 1.66 -7.27 -32.17
C CYS A 138 0.15 -7.54 -32.33
N PRO A 139 -0.41 -8.57 -31.67
CA PRO A 139 -1.80 -8.98 -31.87
C PRO A 139 -2.77 -7.96 -31.26
N GLU A 140 -4.06 -8.02 -31.63
CA GLU A 140 -5.09 -7.33 -30.85
C GLU A 140 -5.08 -7.85 -29.43
N PHE A 141 -5.13 -6.94 -28.46
CA PHE A 141 -4.99 -7.31 -27.06
C PHE A 141 -5.70 -6.31 -26.15
N THR A 142 -6.55 -6.83 -25.26
CA THR A 142 -7.16 -6.03 -24.20
C THR A 142 -6.36 -6.19 -22.92
N VAL A 143 -5.85 -5.08 -22.39
CA VAL A 143 -5.22 -5.04 -21.07
C VAL A 143 -6.32 -5.08 -20.00
N VAL A 144 -6.65 -6.27 -19.51
CA VAL A 144 -7.76 -6.53 -18.56
C VAL A 144 -7.77 -5.58 -17.37
N SER A 145 -6.63 -5.38 -16.70
CA SER A 145 -6.54 -4.51 -15.51
C SER A 145 -6.62 -3.01 -15.82
N GLY A 146 -6.32 -2.63 -17.07
CA GLY A 146 -6.34 -1.24 -17.53
C GLY A 146 -7.58 -0.89 -18.33
N LEU A 147 -8.41 -1.86 -18.74
CA LEU A 147 -9.55 -1.68 -19.64
C LEU A 147 -9.17 -0.94 -20.94
N VAL A 148 -7.96 -1.19 -21.44
CA VAL A 148 -7.41 -0.60 -22.66
C VAL A 148 -7.33 -1.67 -23.75
N SER A 149 -8.01 -1.43 -24.87
CA SER A 149 -7.92 -2.22 -26.10
C SER A 149 -6.78 -1.72 -26.99
N LEU A 150 -5.93 -2.64 -27.43
CA LEU A 150 -4.81 -2.39 -28.35
C LEU A 150 -5.13 -3.00 -29.72
N PRO A 151 -4.96 -2.23 -30.82
CA PRO A 151 -5.21 -2.73 -32.17
C PRO A 151 -4.06 -3.63 -32.65
N GLN A 152 -4.29 -4.49 -33.65
CA GLN A 152 -3.20 -5.20 -34.30
C GLN A 152 -2.19 -4.22 -34.91
N PHE A 153 -0.90 -4.44 -34.67
CA PHE A 153 0.15 -3.52 -35.12
C PHE A 153 1.36 -4.26 -35.69
N THR A 154 1.92 -3.78 -36.81
CA THR A 154 3.11 -4.39 -37.41
C THR A 154 4.35 -4.10 -36.57
N ALA A 155 5.09 -5.15 -36.20
CA ALA A 155 6.29 -5.00 -35.36
C ALA A 155 7.34 -4.11 -36.05
N PRO A 156 7.96 -3.17 -35.32
CA PRO A 156 9.01 -2.31 -35.88
C PRO A 156 10.27 -3.13 -36.20
N ALA A 157 11.12 -2.64 -37.12
CA ALA A 157 12.37 -3.32 -37.47
C ALA A 157 13.34 -3.42 -36.29
N ASN A 158 13.49 -2.32 -35.53
CA ASN A 158 14.36 -2.21 -34.36
C ASN A 158 13.64 -1.45 -33.23
N ASN A 159 14.03 -1.74 -31.98
CA ASN A 159 13.48 -1.13 -30.76
C ASN A 159 11.97 -1.37 -30.57
N ALA A 160 11.34 -0.59 -29.69
CA ALA A 160 9.90 -0.62 -29.44
C ALA A 160 9.27 0.68 -29.95
N LYS A 161 8.05 0.59 -30.49
CA LYS A 161 7.28 1.74 -30.99
C LYS A 161 6.02 1.95 -30.15
N PRO A 162 5.77 3.15 -29.60
CA PRO A 162 4.56 3.42 -28.83
C PRO A 162 3.33 3.40 -29.74
N VAL A 163 2.29 2.70 -29.32
CA VAL A 163 0.99 2.63 -29.99
C VAL A 163 -0.08 3.08 -28.99
N VAL A 164 -0.98 3.96 -29.44
CA VAL A 164 -2.07 4.47 -28.61
C VAL A 164 -3.19 3.43 -28.57
N GLY A 165 -3.57 3.01 -27.37
CA GLY A 165 -4.75 2.17 -27.13
C GLY A 165 -6.03 2.99 -27.00
N THR A 166 -7.17 2.31 -26.94
CA THR A 166 -8.50 2.92 -26.71
C THR A 166 -9.16 2.29 -25.49
N CYS A 167 -10.04 3.01 -24.79
CA CYS A 167 -10.82 2.38 -23.74
C CYS A 167 -11.77 1.34 -24.35
N VAL A 168 -11.95 0.20 -23.68
CA VAL A 168 -12.95 -0.79 -24.08
C VAL A 168 -14.36 -0.19 -24.06
N THR A 169 -15.30 -0.81 -24.76
CA THR A 169 -16.70 -0.37 -24.79
C THR A 169 -17.25 -0.24 -23.38
N ASN A 170 -18.02 0.82 -23.14
CA ASN A 170 -18.57 1.18 -21.83
C ASN A 170 -17.53 1.48 -20.71
N ALA A 171 -16.26 1.62 -21.07
CA ALA A 171 -15.25 2.22 -20.21
C ALA A 171 -15.01 3.68 -20.61
N VAL A 172 -14.58 4.47 -19.63
CA VAL A 172 -14.13 5.85 -19.83
C VAL A 172 -12.70 6.00 -19.40
N TYR A 173 -12.00 6.95 -20.03
CA TYR A 173 -10.66 7.32 -19.63
C TYR A 173 -10.67 7.84 -18.19
N TYR A 174 -9.80 7.29 -17.35
CA TYR A 174 -9.68 7.71 -15.95
C TYR A 174 -8.46 8.60 -15.75
N GLN A 175 -7.25 8.07 -15.99
CA GLN A 175 -6.00 8.83 -15.84
C GLN A 175 -4.82 8.19 -16.59
N GLY A 176 -3.81 9.00 -16.89
CA GLY A 176 -2.50 8.59 -17.44
C GLY A 176 -2.49 8.26 -18.93
N ASN A 177 -1.31 8.14 -19.55
CA ASN A 177 -1.23 7.87 -20.99
C ASN A 177 -1.51 6.40 -21.34
N ILE A 178 -2.48 6.14 -22.22
CA ILE A 178 -2.91 4.78 -22.65
C ILE A 178 -2.10 4.25 -23.84
N THR A 179 -0.81 4.59 -23.91
CA THR A 179 0.13 4.10 -24.92
C THR A 179 0.87 2.86 -24.46
N VAL A 180 0.99 1.86 -25.34
CA VAL A 180 1.73 0.62 -25.10
C VAL A 180 2.76 0.42 -26.20
N ASP A 181 3.99 0.02 -25.85
CA ASP A 181 5.04 -0.16 -26.84
C ASP A 181 4.93 -1.52 -27.53
N CYS A 182 4.83 -1.55 -28.86
CA CYS A 182 4.97 -2.76 -29.67
C CYS A 182 6.46 -3.01 -29.94
N GLN A 183 6.97 -4.15 -29.51
CA GLN A 183 8.37 -4.53 -29.67
C GLN A 183 8.63 -5.19 -31.04
N SER A 184 9.90 -5.21 -31.46
CA SER A 184 10.32 -5.76 -32.76
C SER A 184 10.14 -7.28 -32.90
N ASP A 185 9.86 -7.99 -31.81
CA ASP A 185 9.50 -9.41 -31.77
C ASP A 185 7.97 -9.65 -31.79
N GLY A 186 7.17 -8.59 -31.95
CA GLY A 186 5.70 -8.66 -31.96
C GLY A 186 5.05 -8.77 -30.58
N VAL A 187 5.77 -8.45 -29.50
CA VAL A 187 5.22 -8.51 -28.14
C VAL A 187 4.90 -7.11 -27.62
N TRP A 188 3.67 -6.93 -27.11
CA TRP A 188 3.30 -5.72 -26.36
C TRP A 188 4.07 -5.63 -25.05
N ASN A 189 4.77 -4.51 -24.83
CA ASN A 189 5.33 -4.16 -23.53
C ASN A 189 4.25 -3.52 -22.65
N ILE A 190 3.37 -4.34 -22.07
CA ILE A 190 2.25 -3.87 -21.22
C ILE A 190 2.75 -3.02 -20.04
N GLY A 191 3.99 -3.24 -19.57
CA GLY A 191 4.61 -2.44 -18.50
C GLY A 191 4.88 -0.97 -18.88
N SER A 192 4.83 -0.60 -20.16
CA SER A 192 4.90 0.80 -20.60
C SER A 192 3.58 1.56 -20.40
N LEU A 193 2.47 0.86 -20.15
CA LEU A 193 1.17 1.45 -19.91
C LEU A 193 1.18 2.25 -18.60
N LYS A 194 1.00 3.57 -18.70
CA LYS A 194 0.96 4.48 -17.55
C LYS A 194 -0.44 5.00 -17.24
N GLY A 195 -1.41 4.66 -18.09
CA GLY A 195 -2.80 5.04 -17.98
C GLY A 195 -3.74 3.87 -17.77
N ARG A 196 -4.99 4.18 -17.42
CA ARG A 196 -6.08 3.20 -17.29
C ARG A 196 -7.43 3.83 -17.63
N CYS A 197 -8.34 2.98 -18.05
CA CYS A 197 -9.76 3.26 -18.17
C CYS A 197 -10.50 2.60 -16.99
N VAL A 198 -11.72 3.06 -16.72
CA VAL A 198 -12.63 2.49 -15.71
C VAL A 198 -14.01 2.30 -16.35
N CYS A 199 -14.74 1.28 -15.92
CA CYS A 199 -16.12 1.10 -16.35
C CYS A 199 -16.98 2.28 -15.91
N ARG A 200 -18.00 2.61 -16.72
CA ARG A 200 -19.01 3.62 -16.39
C ARG A 200 -19.78 3.25 -15.12
N GLU A 201 -20.55 4.20 -14.60
CA GLU A 201 -21.45 3.98 -13.46
C GLU A 201 -22.33 2.74 -13.67
N ASP A 202 -22.52 1.96 -12.59
CA ASP A 202 -23.26 0.71 -12.55
C ASP A 202 -22.76 -0.37 -13.53
N MET A 203 -21.46 -0.33 -13.84
CA MET A 203 -20.79 -1.38 -14.59
C MET A 203 -19.49 -1.80 -13.92
N GLU A 204 -19.12 -3.07 -14.01
CA GLU A 204 -17.87 -3.62 -13.49
C GLU A 204 -17.04 -4.31 -14.56
N ASN A 205 -15.74 -4.42 -14.26
CA ASN A 205 -14.78 -5.12 -15.10
C ASN A 205 -14.95 -6.63 -14.92
N ASN A 206 -15.46 -7.29 -15.95
CA ASN A 206 -15.52 -8.73 -16.05
C ASN A 206 -14.56 -9.19 -17.16
N GLU A 207 -13.35 -9.60 -16.77
CA GLU A 207 -12.33 -10.16 -17.67
C GLU A 207 -11.90 -9.23 -18.83
N GLY A 208 -11.95 -7.91 -18.61
CA GLY A 208 -11.54 -6.91 -19.60
C GLY A 208 -12.70 -6.27 -20.36
N GLU A 209 -13.94 -6.64 -20.04
CA GLU A 209 -15.16 -6.02 -20.55
C GLU A 209 -15.92 -5.32 -19.42
N CYS A 210 -16.60 -4.20 -19.73
CA CYS A 210 -17.48 -3.54 -18.79
C CYS A 210 -18.92 -4.05 -18.93
N LYS A 211 -19.42 -4.72 -17.89
CA LYS A 211 -20.77 -5.30 -17.83
C LYS A 211 -21.58 -4.64 -16.72
N GLU A 212 -22.90 -4.58 -16.90
CA GLU A 212 -23.82 -4.03 -15.91
C GLU A 212 -23.74 -4.77 -14.56
N CYS A 213 -23.90 -4.02 -13.48
CA CYS A 213 -23.96 -4.58 -12.14
C CYS A 213 -25.14 -5.55 -12.00
N PRO A 214 -24.99 -6.63 -11.22
CA PRO A 214 -26.11 -7.47 -10.81
C PRO A 214 -27.18 -6.66 -10.06
N ASP A 215 -28.43 -7.12 -10.12
CA ASP A 215 -29.56 -6.48 -9.43
C ASP A 215 -29.28 -6.26 -7.95
N GLY A 216 -29.47 -5.02 -7.47
CA GLY A 216 -29.19 -4.62 -6.09
C GLY A 216 -27.74 -4.24 -5.79
N ASN A 217 -26.84 -4.36 -6.77
CA ASN A 217 -25.46 -3.90 -6.68
C ASN A 217 -25.25 -2.62 -7.50
N PHE A 218 -24.30 -1.81 -7.07
CA PHE A 218 -24.04 -0.48 -7.64
C PHE A 218 -22.55 -0.28 -7.86
N ASN A 219 -22.17 0.63 -8.77
CA ASN A 219 -20.78 1.04 -8.96
C ASN A 219 -20.63 2.53 -9.27
N ASP A 220 -19.78 3.20 -8.49
CA ASP A 220 -19.53 4.65 -8.53
C ASP A 220 -18.44 5.07 -9.52
N GLN A 221 -18.14 4.25 -10.54
CA GLN A 221 -17.18 4.54 -11.61
C GLN A 221 -15.72 4.76 -11.13
N ASN A 222 -15.38 4.38 -9.91
CA ASN A 222 -14.03 4.57 -9.36
C ASN A 222 -13.04 3.42 -9.69
N GLY A 223 -13.46 2.47 -10.53
CA GLY A 223 -12.65 1.33 -10.96
C GLY A 223 -12.59 0.17 -9.97
N PHE A 224 -13.59 0.07 -9.09
CA PHE A 224 -13.84 -1.07 -8.21
C PHE A 224 -14.95 -1.97 -8.79
N ASN A 225 -15.18 -3.14 -8.20
CA ASN A 225 -16.28 -4.04 -8.59
C ASN A 225 -17.63 -3.52 -8.10
N CYS A 226 -18.74 -4.07 -8.58
CA CYS A 226 -20.07 -3.73 -8.08
C CYS A 226 -20.24 -4.18 -6.63
N THR A 227 -20.99 -3.42 -5.82
CA THR A 227 -21.17 -3.72 -4.40
C THR A 227 -22.56 -3.30 -3.91
N VAL A 228 -23.01 -3.86 -2.79
CA VAL A 228 -24.30 -3.55 -2.16
C VAL A 228 -24.19 -2.36 -1.19
N ILE A 229 -25.32 -1.73 -0.86
CA ILE A 229 -25.38 -0.80 0.27
C ILE A 229 -25.27 -1.55 1.60
N PRO A 230 -24.61 -1.00 2.64
CA PRO A 230 -24.46 -1.69 3.92
C PRO A 230 -25.80 -1.91 4.63
N SER A 231 -25.91 -2.96 5.45
CA SER A 231 -27.05 -3.11 6.35
C SER A 231 -27.01 -2.07 7.47
N GLY A 232 -28.13 -1.84 8.16
CA GLY A 232 -28.15 -0.98 9.35
C GLY A 232 -27.14 -1.45 10.43
N PRO A 233 -26.64 -0.53 11.28
CA PRO A 233 -25.80 -0.87 12.43
C PRO A 233 -26.50 -1.82 13.40
N GLN A 234 -25.72 -2.64 14.12
CA GLN A 234 -26.26 -3.61 15.09
C GLN A 234 -25.94 -3.20 16.54
N ASN A 235 -26.71 -3.72 17.49
CA ASN A 235 -26.41 -3.63 18.93
C ASN A 235 -26.09 -2.21 19.43
N VAL A 236 -26.96 -1.24 19.11
CA VAL A 236 -26.81 0.15 19.57
C VAL A 236 -27.00 0.21 21.09
N LYS A 237 -26.00 0.73 21.80
CA LYS A 237 -25.97 0.97 23.24
C LYS A 237 -25.86 2.46 23.52
N VAL A 238 -26.57 2.91 24.54
CA VAL A 238 -26.54 4.28 25.03
C VAL A 238 -25.88 4.31 26.40
N ILE A 239 -24.87 5.15 26.55
CA ILE A 239 -24.12 5.34 27.81
C ILE A 239 -24.19 6.82 28.18
N PHE A 240 -24.78 7.17 29.31
CA PHE A 240 -24.81 8.56 29.74
C PHE A 240 -23.43 8.99 30.24
N VAL A 241 -22.87 10.05 29.64
CA VAL A 241 -21.59 10.64 30.06
C VAL A 241 -21.84 11.60 31.21
N ASN A 242 -22.88 12.42 31.10
CA ASN A 242 -23.38 13.30 32.16
C ASN A 242 -24.89 13.59 31.93
N HIS A 243 -25.42 14.63 32.57
CA HIS A 243 -26.85 14.99 32.46
C HIS A 243 -27.24 15.62 31.10
N SER A 244 -26.30 16.16 30.35
CA SER A 244 -26.51 16.82 29.04
C SER A 244 -25.73 16.17 27.89
N ALA A 245 -25.14 14.99 28.11
CA ALA A 245 -24.36 14.27 27.12
C ALA A 245 -24.49 12.76 27.25
N LEU A 246 -24.59 12.09 26.10
CA LEU A 246 -24.65 10.64 25.98
C LEU A 246 -23.66 10.16 24.92
N GLU A 247 -23.16 8.95 25.08
CA GLU A 247 -22.35 8.23 24.13
C GLU A 247 -23.19 7.12 23.49
N LEU A 248 -23.32 7.16 22.17
CA LEU A 248 -23.87 6.08 21.36
C LEU A 248 -22.73 5.16 20.94
N LYS A 249 -22.86 3.86 21.18
CA LYS A 249 -21.96 2.82 20.65
C LYS A 249 -22.75 1.81 19.85
N TRP A 250 -22.22 1.32 18.74
CA TRP A 250 -22.84 0.27 17.94
C TRP A 250 -21.80 -0.74 17.46
N GLU A 251 -22.29 -1.85 16.96
CA GLU A 251 -21.49 -2.85 16.26
C GLU A 251 -21.56 -2.62 14.74
N PRO A 252 -20.47 -2.93 14.01
CA PRO A 252 -20.46 -2.84 12.55
C PRO A 252 -21.55 -3.68 11.88
N SER A 253 -22.00 -3.25 10.71
CA SER A 253 -23.01 -3.92 9.89
C SER A 253 -22.57 -5.32 9.43
N ALA A 254 -23.51 -6.27 9.29
CA ALA A 254 -23.22 -7.71 9.09
C ALA A 254 -22.70 -8.10 7.71
N VAL A 255 -22.78 -7.21 6.71
CA VAL A 255 -22.24 -7.46 5.36
C VAL A 255 -21.21 -6.40 5.06
N THR A 256 -19.94 -6.75 5.24
CA THR A 256 -18.83 -6.03 4.61
C THR A 256 -18.07 -7.06 3.80
N ASP A 257 -18.50 -7.25 2.55
CA ASP A 257 -17.59 -7.71 1.51
C ASP A 257 -16.33 -6.84 1.61
N ASP A 258 -15.19 -7.49 1.68
CA ASP A 258 -13.93 -7.03 2.28
C ASP A 258 -13.27 -5.81 1.61
N GLN A 259 -13.93 -5.25 0.58
CA GLN A 259 -13.44 -4.18 -0.27
C GLN A 259 -14.10 -2.81 -0.04
N THR A 260 -15.15 -2.70 0.80
CA THR A 260 -15.85 -1.42 1.00
C THR A 260 -15.76 -0.89 2.42
N ARG A 261 -15.16 0.30 2.57
CA ARG A 261 -15.10 1.01 3.85
C ARG A 261 -16.49 1.56 4.19
N VAL A 262 -17.11 1.04 5.24
CA VAL A 262 -18.36 1.56 5.79
C VAL A 262 -18.06 2.78 6.68
N PHE A 263 -18.88 3.81 6.54
CA PHE A 263 -18.90 4.99 7.40
C PHE A 263 -20.32 5.28 7.85
N TYR A 264 -20.47 6.01 8.95
CA TYR A 264 -21.76 6.23 9.59
C TYR A 264 -22.11 7.71 9.69
N ASP A 265 -23.39 8.02 9.49
CA ASP A 265 -23.95 9.36 9.72
C ASP A 265 -25.00 9.28 10.82
N VAL A 266 -25.04 10.26 11.72
CA VAL A 266 -25.95 10.29 12.87
C VAL A 266 -26.86 11.51 12.75
N ASP A 267 -28.16 11.25 12.62
CA ASP A 267 -29.22 12.25 12.63
C ASP A 267 -29.86 12.28 14.03
N CYS A 268 -30.04 13.49 14.58
CA CYS A 268 -30.63 13.72 15.91
C CYS A 268 -31.90 14.52 15.74
N ARG A 269 -32.96 14.07 16.41
CA ARG A 269 -34.27 14.75 16.41
C ARG A 269 -34.85 14.88 17.81
N LYS A 270 -35.68 15.90 18.02
CA LYS A 270 -36.39 16.16 19.28
C LYS A 270 -37.89 16.49 19.04
N PRO A 271 -38.76 16.26 20.05
CA PRO A 271 -40.18 16.61 20.00
C PRO A 271 -40.41 18.11 19.72
N CYS A 272 -41.50 18.44 19.03
CA CYS A 272 -41.97 19.82 18.92
C CYS A 272 -42.65 20.26 20.22
N GLU A 273 -42.28 21.42 20.75
CA GLU A 273 -43.03 22.09 21.82
C GLU A 273 -44.10 23.00 21.19
N GLY A 274 -45.37 22.82 21.60
CA GLY A 274 -46.40 23.88 21.51
C GLY A 274 -47.30 23.95 20.27
N GLU A 275 -47.38 22.96 19.38
CA GLU A 275 -48.35 22.98 18.26
C GLU A 275 -49.15 21.68 18.15
N ASN A 276 -50.47 21.82 17.94
CA ASN A 276 -51.45 20.73 17.81
C ASN A 276 -51.03 19.69 16.76
N ASP A 277 -51.33 18.44 17.10
CA ASP A 277 -51.10 17.20 16.36
C ASP A 277 -51.42 17.25 14.85
N ASN A 278 -50.63 16.49 14.09
CA ASN A 278 -50.72 16.09 12.67
C ASN A 278 -49.77 16.73 11.64
N LYS A 279 -48.84 17.63 12.02
CA LYS A 279 -47.79 18.13 11.09
C LYS A 279 -46.36 18.22 11.62
N CYS A 280 -46.09 17.86 12.87
CA CYS A 280 -44.71 17.79 13.36
C CYS A 280 -44.13 16.39 13.14
N ILE A 281 -43.30 16.25 12.10
CA ILE A 281 -42.27 15.19 12.04
C ILE A 281 -41.12 15.71 12.92
N ASP A 282 -40.63 14.91 13.87
CA ASP A 282 -39.59 15.30 14.85
C ASP A 282 -38.59 16.33 14.29
N ARG A 283 -38.46 17.49 14.96
CA ARG A 283 -37.56 18.56 14.50
C ARG A 283 -36.12 18.10 14.64
N ALA A 284 -35.28 18.41 13.65
CA ALA A 284 -33.84 18.23 13.77
C ALA A 284 -33.32 18.95 15.02
N CYS A 285 -32.38 18.33 15.72
CA CYS A 285 -31.72 18.95 16.86
C CYS A 285 -31.09 20.29 16.45
N GLY A 286 -31.15 21.29 17.35
CA GLY A 286 -30.59 22.61 17.10
C GLY A 286 -29.07 22.56 16.86
N SER A 287 -28.51 23.61 16.26
CA SER A 287 -27.07 23.75 16.00
C SER A 287 -26.20 23.70 17.25
N ASP A 288 -26.82 23.86 18.42
CA ASP A 288 -26.15 23.85 19.71
C ASP A 288 -25.77 22.42 20.16
N VAL A 289 -26.40 21.38 19.61
CA VAL A 289 -26.06 19.98 19.90
C VAL A 289 -24.74 19.61 19.23
N ILE A 290 -23.78 19.14 20.03
CA ILE A 290 -22.41 18.85 19.58
C ILE A 290 -22.25 17.34 19.41
N PHE A 291 -21.59 16.94 18.31
CA PHE A 291 -21.21 15.55 18.05
C PHE A 291 -19.71 15.42 18.06
N ILE A 292 -19.18 14.53 18.91
CA ILE A 292 -17.75 14.25 19.02
C ILE A 292 -17.52 12.79 18.60
N PRO A 293 -16.71 12.52 17.55
CA PRO A 293 -15.88 13.48 16.82
C PRO A 293 -16.60 14.32 15.76
N ARG A 294 -17.70 13.83 15.17
CA ARG A 294 -18.56 14.53 14.18
C ARG A 294 -19.87 13.76 14.00
N LYS A 295 -20.85 14.36 13.31
CA LYS A 295 -22.12 13.67 13.02
C LYS A 295 -22.12 12.85 11.73
N ASP A 296 -21.37 13.25 10.71
CA ASP A 296 -21.34 12.59 9.39
C ASP A 296 -19.97 11.99 9.07
N GLY A 297 -19.94 10.92 8.28
CA GLY A 297 -18.73 10.27 7.77
C GLY A 297 -17.90 9.59 8.86
N LEU A 298 -18.52 9.10 9.93
CA LEU A 298 -17.83 8.44 11.04
C LEU A 298 -17.24 7.10 10.57
N ASN A 299 -15.93 6.94 10.72
CA ASN A 299 -15.22 5.68 10.48
C ASN A 299 -15.04 4.85 11.77
N VAL A 300 -15.74 5.25 12.82
CA VAL A 300 -15.76 4.62 14.15
C VAL A 300 -17.21 4.23 14.47
N THR A 301 -17.40 3.29 15.40
CA THR A 301 -18.74 2.84 15.80
C THR A 301 -19.21 3.44 17.12
N HIS A 302 -18.80 4.68 17.40
CA HIS A 302 -19.30 5.44 18.54
C HIS A 302 -19.33 6.95 18.25
N VAL A 303 -20.23 7.65 18.91
CA VAL A 303 -20.28 9.12 18.90
C VAL A 303 -20.79 9.63 20.26
N ILE A 304 -20.18 10.69 20.77
CA ILE A 304 -20.70 11.41 21.93
C ILE A 304 -21.56 12.57 21.43
N VAL A 305 -22.82 12.59 21.86
CA VAL A 305 -23.78 13.65 21.59
C VAL A 305 -23.92 14.48 22.87
N GLY A 306 -23.46 15.73 22.83
CA GLY A 306 -23.42 16.65 23.96
C GLY A 306 -24.29 17.89 23.75
N ASN A 307 -24.45 18.67 24.82
CA ASN A 307 -25.32 19.85 24.89
C ASN A 307 -26.80 19.51 24.61
N LEU A 308 -27.23 18.35 25.11
CA LEU A 308 -28.61 17.92 25.11
C LEU A 308 -29.34 18.55 26.31
N LEU A 309 -30.58 18.97 26.09
CA LEU A 309 -31.43 19.46 27.17
C LEU A 309 -31.78 18.30 28.12
N PRO A 310 -31.70 18.48 29.45
CA PRO A 310 -32.04 17.45 30.41
C PRO A 310 -33.55 17.15 30.39
N PHE A 311 -33.91 15.91 30.69
CA PHE A 311 -35.29 15.40 30.72
C PHE A 311 -36.10 15.46 29.40
N ILE A 312 -35.44 15.60 28.25
CA ILE A 312 -36.05 15.58 26.90
C ILE A 312 -35.85 14.21 26.23
N ASN A 313 -36.83 13.74 25.47
CA ASN A 313 -36.72 12.56 24.62
C ASN A 313 -36.05 12.95 23.29
N TYR A 314 -34.95 12.31 22.92
CA TYR A 314 -34.27 12.49 21.64
C TYR A 314 -34.33 11.20 20.81
N THR A 315 -34.54 11.33 19.50
CA THR A 315 -34.49 10.22 18.54
C THR A 315 -33.21 10.32 17.73
N MET A 316 -32.41 9.27 17.74
CA MET A 316 -31.12 9.18 17.04
C MET A 316 -31.21 8.14 15.94
N LYS A 317 -30.91 8.52 14.69
CA LYS A 317 -30.80 7.60 13.55
C LYS A 317 -29.35 7.48 13.10
N ILE A 318 -28.83 6.27 13.07
CA ILE A 318 -27.45 5.96 12.70
C ILE A 318 -27.49 5.26 11.33
N TYR A 319 -27.15 5.98 10.27
CA TYR A 319 -27.10 5.48 8.90
C TYR A 319 -25.75 4.81 8.63
N ALA A 320 -25.76 3.65 7.99
CA ALA A 320 -24.56 2.97 7.50
C ALA A 320 -24.41 3.22 5.99
N LYS A 321 -23.30 3.86 5.61
CA LYS A 321 -23.00 4.27 4.23
C LYS A 321 -21.69 3.68 3.74
N ASN A 322 -21.58 3.51 2.44
CA ASN A 322 -20.33 3.17 1.74
C ASN A 322 -20.22 4.02 0.47
N ARG A 323 -19.21 3.75 -0.37
CA ARG A 323 -18.92 4.52 -1.59
C ARG A 323 -20.07 4.57 -2.60
N VAL A 324 -20.98 3.57 -2.58
CA VAL A 324 -22.11 3.52 -3.52
C VAL A 324 -23.41 4.05 -2.93
N SER A 325 -23.48 4.33 -1.63
CA SER A 325 -24.71 4.83 -0.99
C SER A 325 -25.18 6.16 -1.57
N ASP A 326 -24.27 7.06 -1.93
CA ASP A 326 -24.62 8.35 -2.54
C ASP A 326 -25.11 8.19 -3.99
N LEU A 327 -24.54 7.24 -4.74
CA LEU A 327 -25.02 6.89 -6.08
C LEU A 327 -26.42 6.26 -6.02
N ALA A 328 -26.61 5.30 -5.12
CA ALA A 328 -27.90 4.65 -4.87
C ALA A 328 -28.98 5.68 -4.54
N LYS A 329 -28.66 6.67 -3.69
CA LYS A 329 -29.58 7.77 -3.35
C LYS A 329 -29.86 8.67 -4.56
N ARG A 330 -28.84 9.11 -5.29
CA ARG A 330 -29.02 10.11 -6.37
C ARG A 330 -29.72 9.55 -7.62
N LYS A 331 -29.42 8.30 -7.98
CA LYS A 331 -29.83 7.70 -9.26
C LYS A 331 -31.06 6.82 -9.11
N TYR A 332 -31.17 6.12 -7.98
CA TYR A 332 -32.25 5.16 -7.71
C TYR A 332 -33.18 5.61 -6.58
N GLY A 333 -32.88 6.70 -5.87
CA GLY A 333 -33.69 7.16 -4.73
C GLY A 333 -33.59 6.27 -3.50
N ILE A 334 -32.63 5.35 -3.44
CA ILE A 334 -32.48 4.38 -2.35
C ILE A 334 -31.64 5.01 -1.23
N GLU A 335 -32.26 5.23 -0.06
CA GLU A 335 -31.54 5.73 1.11
C GLU A 335 -30.66 4.67 1.77
N ALA A 336 -29.64 5.14 2.50
CA ALA A 336 -28.79 4.28 3.30
C ALA A 336 -29.58 3.62 4.43
N ASN A 337 -29.27 2.36 4.74
CA ASN A 337 -29.92 1.66 5.85
C ASN A 337 -29.49 2.27 7.18
N PHE A 338 -30.40 2.35 8.15
CA PHE A 338 -30.14 2.95 9.44
C PHE A 338 -30.70 2.13 10.60
N MET A 339 -30.21 2.43 11.80
CA MET A 339 -30.78 1.98 13.07
C MET A 339 -31.29 3.20 13.83
N GLU A 340 -32.49 3.11 14.40
CA GLU A 340 -33.13 4.18 15.17
C GLU A 340 -33.21 3.82 16.66
N ILE A 341 -32.92 4.79 17.53
CA ILE A 341 -33.06 4.65 18.97
C ILE A 341 -33.61 5.94 19.60
N THR A 342 -34.57 5.80 20.51
CA THR A 342 -35.11 6.91 21.29
C THR A 342 -34.56 6.85 22.71
N VAL A 343 -34.00 7.97 23.18
CA VAL A 343 -33.36 8.10 24.50
C VAL A 343 -33.91 9.31 25.25
N ARG A 344 -34.16 9.17 26.56
CA ARG A 344 -34.49 10.28 27.45
C ARG A 344 -33.27 10.71 28.25
N THR A 345 -32.92 12.00 28.23
CA THR A 345 -31.78 12.54 29.01
C THR A 345 -32.03 12.52 30.52
N ASN A 346 -30.95 12.42 31.31
CA ASN A 346 -31.01 12.35 32.77
C ASN A 346 -31.56 13.64 33.40
N ARG A 347 -32.07 13.53 34.64
CA ARG A 347 -32.54 14.67 35.44
C ARG A 347 -31.34 15.53 35.88
N SER A 348 -31.55 16.83 36.08
CA SER A 348 -30.57 17.79 36.61
C SER A 348 -31.23 18.71 37.66
N VAL A 349 -30.47 19.55 38.37
CA VAL A 349 -31.06 20.59 39.22
C VAL A 349 -31.90 21.56 38.38
N PRO A 350 -32.96 22.18 38.93
CA PRO A 350 -33.80 23.10 38.18
C PRO A 350 -32.99 24.31 37.67
N GLY A 351 -33.43 24.92 36.57
CA GLY A 351 -32.88 26.16 36.05
C GLY A 351 -33.25 27.38 36.90
N LYS A 352 -32.84 28.56 36.43
CA LYS A 352 -33.04 29.84 37.15
C LYS A 352 -34.49 30.31 37.03
N PRO A 353 -35.23 30.52 38.13
CA PRO A 353 -36.56 31.13 38.09
C PRO A 353 -36.50 32.59 37.64
N GLU A 354 -37.49 33.04 36.87
CA GLU A 354 -37.70 34.46 36.56
C GLU A 354 -38.64 35.06 37.61
N VAL A 355 -38.20 36.11 38.31
CA VAL A 355 -38.86 36.63 39.52
C VAL A 355 -39.53 37.97 39.25
N PHE A 356 -40.79 38.08 39.64
CA PHE A 356 -41.65 39.25 39.57
C PHE A 356 -42.04 39.68 40.99
N VAL A 357 -42.13 40.99 41.22
CA VAL A 357 -42.48 41.57 42.53
C VAL A 357 -43.54 42.64 42.33
N GLU A 358 -44.65 42.53 43.07
CA GLU A 358 -45.78 43.45 43.05
C GLU A 358 -46.12 43.90 44.49
N GLN A 359 -46.61 45.14 44.66
CA GLN A 359 -46.99 45.70 45.96
C GLN A 359 -48.48 46.13 45.97
N PRO A 360 -49.43 45.20 46.18
CA PRO A 360 -50.84 45.53 46.38
C PRO A 360 -51.11 46.02 47.82
N GLU A 361 -51.45 47.31 47.95
CA GLU A 361 -51.95 48.10 49.11
C GLU A 361 -51.36 47.85 50.51
N THR A 362 -51.26 46.61 51.00
CA THR A 362 -50.78 46.26 52.35
C THR A 362 -49.79 45.08 52.41
N ALA A 363 -49.31 44.54 51.28
CA ALA A 363 -48.30 43.47 51.29
C ALA A 363 -47.45 43.43 50.02
N VAL A 364 -46.27 42.81 50.08
CA VAL A 364 -45.42 42.54 48.91
C VAL A 364 -45.64 41.11 48.44
N VAL A 365 -46.04 40.95 47.18
CA VAL A 365 -46.24 39.64 46.54
C VAL A 365 -45.08 39.40 45.57
N VAL A 366 -44.34 38.32 45.82
CA VAL A 366 -43.26 37.85 44.96
C VAL A 366 -43.77 36.62 44.22
N SER A 367 -43.77 36.64 42.90
CA SER A 367 -44.16 35.52 42.04
C SER A 367 -43.05 35.18 41.06
N TRP A 368 -43.07 33.98 40.49
CA TRP A 368 -42.03 33.56 39.55
C TRP A 368 -42.52 32.54 38.52
N THR A 369 -41.82 32.46 37.40
CA THR A 369 -41.97 31.43 36.38
C THR A 369 -40.68 30.60 36.25
N ILE A 370 -40.79 29.36 35.80
CA ILE A 370 -39.63 28.48 35.57
C ILE A 370 -39.88 27.62 34.32
N GLU A 371 -39.02 27.80 33.31
CA GLU A 371 -39.07 27.03 32.05
C GLU A 371 -38.31 25.71 32.20
N ASP A 372 -37.09 25.77 32.74
CA ASP A 372 -36.19 24.62 32.87
C ASP A 372 -36.39 23.85 34.19
N MET A 373 -37.48 23.09 34.33
CA MET A 373 -37.72 22.34 35.58
C MET A 373 -36.67 21.23 35.83
N ASN A 374 -36.08 20.69 34.76
CA ASN A 374 -35.01 19.68 34.74
C ASN A 374 -35.27 18.40 35.57
N GLY A 375 -36.52 18.19 35.98
CA GLY A 375 -36.96 17.14 36.90
C GLY A 375 -38.31 17.48 37.52
N VAL A 376 -38.71 16.74 38.57
CA VAL A 376 -39.95 17.01 39.30
C VAL A 376 -39.66 17.97 40.44
N LEU A 377 -40.25 19.16 40.42
CA LEU A 377 -40.06 20.17 41.47
C LEU A 377 -40.74 19.74 42.78
N LYS A 378 -40.02 19.88 43.89
CA LYS A 378 -40.50 19.57 45.25
C LYS A 378 -41.12 20.79 45.91
N GLU A 379 -40.38 21.90 45.90
CA GLU A 379 -40.71 23.16 46.56
C GLU A 379 -39.80 24.29 46.06
N TYR A 380 -40.11 25.52 46.46
CA TYR A 380 -39.33 26.72 46.22
C TYR A 380 -38.91 27.34 47.55
N HIS A 381 -37.68 27.83 47.62
CA HIS A 381 -37.21 28.65 48.75
C HIS A 381 -37.10 30.09 48.30
N VAL A 382 -37.82 30.99 48.96
CA VAL A 382 -37.80 32.43 48.70
C VAL A 382 -37.11 33.11 49.88
N THR A 383 -35.95 33.69 49.63
CA THR A 383 -35.17 34.43 50.61
C THR A 383 -35.29 35.91 50.33
N TYR A 384 -35.54 36.74 51.34
CA TYR A 384 -35.38 38.20 51.20
C TYR A 384 -34.25 38.69 52.09
N ILE A 385 -33.53 39.71 51.62
CA ILE A 385 -32.39 40.33 52.29
C ILE A 385 -32.61 41.85 52.29
N ARG A 386 -32.50 42.49 53.45
CA ARG A 386 -32.58 43.95 53.58
C ARG A 386 -31.21 44.58 53.26
N GLU A 387 -31.18 45.58 52.38
CA GLU A 387 -29.92 46.13 51.86
C GLU A 387 -29.09 46.90 52.92
N ASP A 388 -29.74 47.54 53.90
CA ASP A 388 -29.09 48.31 54.96
C ASP A 388 -28.72 47.48 56.21
N ASP A 389 -29.24 46.25 56.32
CA ASP A 389 -28.98 45.33 57.42
C ASP A 389 -28.96 43.88 56.95
N LEU A 390 -27.78 43.43 56.55
CA LEU A 390 -27.54 42.07 56.04
C LEU A 390 -27.79 40.97 57.10
N SER A 391 -28.05 41.32 58.36
CA SER A 391 -28.41 40.35 59.41
C SER A 391 -29.89 39.94 59.35
N GLU A 392 -30.74 40.74 58.71
CA GLU A 392 -32.16 40.45 58.50
C GLU A 392 -32.37 39.66 57.20
N THR A 393 -32.08 38.36 57.26
CA THR A 393 -32.33 37.41 56.17
C THR A 393 -33.36 36.37 56.62
N GLN A 394 -34.50 36.29 55.94
CA GLN A 394 -35.49 35.24 56.18
C GLN A 394 -35.72 34.43 54.91
N THR A 395 -35.89 33.11 55.07
CA THR A 395 -36.19 32.18 53.97
C THR A 395 -37.52 31.49 54.20
N LEU A 396 -38.41 31.57 53.22
CA LEU A 396 -39.71 30.91 53.19
C LEU A 396 -39.68 29.73 52.21
N ALA A 397 -40.05 28.54 52.67
CA ALA A 397 -40.29 27.39 51.79
C ALA A 397 -41.77 27.34 51.39
N THR A 398 -42.06 27.25 50.09
CA THR A 398 -43.42 27.18 49.56
C THR A 398 -43.51 26.24 48.35
N LYS A 399 -44.67 25.60 48.17
CA LYS A 399 -44.97 24.81 46.95
C LYS A 399 -45.75 25.61 45.90
N LYS A 400 -46.23 26.79 46.26
CA LYS A 400 -46.88 27.73 45.34
C LYS A 400 -45.82 28.50 44.55
N MET A 401 -46.18 29.03 43.39
CA MET A 401 -45.31 29.89 42.56
C MET A 401 -45.39 31.38 42.95
N GLU A 402 -45.85 31.64 44.17
CA GLU A 402 -46.01 32.96 44.77
C GLU A 402 -45.76 32.89 46.28
N ALA A 403 -45.30 34.00 46.84
CA ALA A 403 -45.07 34.22 48.26
C ALA A 403 -45.42 35.66 48.63
N GLN A 404 -46.07 35.85 49.78
CA GLN A 404 -46.48 37.15 50.29
C GLN A 404 -45.66 37.48 51.54
N PHE A 405 -45.15 38.71 51.63
CA PHE A 405 -44.35 39.21 52.73
C PHE A 405 -44.93 40.52 53.28
N ASP A 406 -44.85 40.67 54.59
CA ASP A 406 -45.15 41.90 55.31
C ASP A 406 -43.81 42.54 55.71
N LEU A 407 -43.45 43.65 55.07
CA LEU A 407 -42.10 44.24 55.10
C LEU A 407 -42.18 45.73 55.40
N GLU A 408 -41.11 46.30 55.95
CA GLU A 408 -41.07 47.71 56.34
C GLU A 408 -41.14 48.64 55.12
N ALA A 409 -42.04 49.62 55.17
CA ALA A 409 -42.20 50.62 54.11
C ALA A 409 -40.94 51.52 54.00
N GLY A 410 -40.60 51.94 52.78
CA GLY A 410 -39.45 52.81 52.51
C GLY A 410 -38.08 52.10 52.50
N LYS A 411 -38.04 50.78 52.67
CA LYS A 411 -36.81 49.97 52.65
C LYS A 411 -36.61 49.24 51.33
N THR A 412 -35.35 48.95 50.97
CA THR A 412 -34.98 48.16 49.78
C THR A 412 -34.67 46.73 50.19
N TYR A 413 -35.30 45.78 49.48
CA TYR A 413 -35.12 44.35 49.68
C TYR A 413 -34.67 43.66 48.40
N GLU A 414 -33.76 42.69 48.54
CA GLU A 414 -33.39 41.76 47.48
C GLU A 414 -34.10 40.42 47.71
N PHE A 415 -34.92 40.01 46.74
CA PHE A 415 -35.59 38.71 46.75
C PHE A 415 -34.81 37.71 45.90
N GLN A 416 -34.49 36.57 46.50
CA GLN A 416 -33.82 35.44 45.87
C GLN A 416 -34.75 34.21 45.89
N VAL A 417 -35.18 33.74 44.72
CA VAL A 417 -36.06 32.57 44.57
C VAL A 417 -35.26 31.38 44.05
N PHE A 418 -35.36 30.25 44.73
CA PHE A 418 -34.67 29.01 44.38
C PHE A 418 -35.69 27.90 44.14
N ALA A 419 -35.59 27.21 43.02
CA ALA A 419 -36.36 26.00 42.75
C ALA A 419 -35.60 24.75 43.19
N ILE A 420 -36.28 23.80 43.82
CA ILE A 420 -35.68 22.60 44.40
C ILE A 420 -36.37 21.35 43.86
N ASN A 421 -35.57 20.36 43.49
CA ASN A 421 -36.05 19.03 43.12
C ASN A 421 -35.33 17.94 43.93
N ASP A 422 -35.52 16.67 43.57
CA ASP A 422 -34.88 15.53 44.23
C ASP A 422 -33.35 15.54 44.19
N LEU A 423 -32.74 16.27 43.24
CA LEU A 423 -31.30 16.34 43.06
C LEU A 423 -30.66 17.52 43.80
N GLY A 424 -31.44 18.54 44.16
CA GLY A 424 -30.95 19.67 44.95
C GLY A 424 -31.54 21.01 44.53
N ARG A 425 -30.89 22.08 45.02
CA ARG A 425 -31.28 23.48 44.85
C ARG A 425 -30.67 24.04 43.56
N GLY A 426 -31.52 24.58 42.67
CA GLY A 426 -31.10 25.29 41.47
C GLY A 426 -30.55 26.70 41.76
N PRO A 427 -30.05 27.42 40.75
CA PRO A 427 -29.56 28.79 40.89
C PRO A 427 -30.69 29.78 41.22
N ALA A 428 -30.34 30.88 41.92
CA ALA A 428 -31.29 31.89 42.36
C ALA A 428 -31.77 32.79 41.21
N GLY A 429 -33.09 32.97 41.10
CA GLY A 429 -33.67 34.15 40.48
C GLY A 429 -33.57 35.32 41.45
N VAL A 430 -33.03 36.47 41.03
CA VAL A 430 -32.79 37.61 41.93
C VAL A 430 -33.53 38.84 41.42
N LYS A 431 -34.25 39.53 42.31
CA LYS A 431 -34.93 40.79 42.03
C LYS A 431 -34.85 41.74 43.22
N THR A 432 -34.31 42.93 42.99
CA THR A 432 -34.30 44.01 43.99
C THR A 432 -35.53 44.90 43.83
N PHE A 433 -36.17 45.26 44.94
CA PHE A 433 -37.36 46.10 44.96
C PHE A 433 -37.36 47.02 46.19
N THR A 434 -37.65 48.30 45.99
CA THR A 434 -37.80 49.29 47.07
C THR A 434 -39.28 49.47 47.38
N LEU A 435 -39.70 49.20 48.62
CA LEU A 435 -41.07 49.41 49.04
C LEU A 435 -41.40 50.90 49.05
N ARG A 436 -42.58 51.25 48.55
CA ARG A 436 -43.09 52.62 48.64
C ARG A 436 -43.24 53.01 50.11
N GLU A 437 -42.75 54.18 50.48
CA GLU A 437 -43.10 54.81 51.77
C GLU A 437 -44.62 54.99 51.81
N GLU A 438 -45.22 54.65 52.94
CA GLU A 438 -46.63 54.97 53.21
C GLU A 438 -46.73 56.49 53.28
N THR A 439 -47.07 57.12 52.15
CA THR A 439 -47.19 58.57 52.09
C THR A 439 -48.41 58.95 52.92
N ASP A 440 -48.17 59.64 54.03
CA ASP A 440 -49.15 60.24 54.95
C ASP A 440 -49.94 61.38 54.26
N VAL A 441 -50.56 61.08 53.11
CA VAL A 441 -51.11 62.06 52.16
C VAL A 441 -52.65 62.15 52.27
N THR A 442 -53.29 61.26 53.03
CA THR A 442 -54.74 61.29 53.27
C THR A 442 -55.15 62.16 54.46
N MET A 443 -54.22 62.48 55.39
CA MET A 443 -54.46 63.45 56.47
C MET A 443 -54.20 64.90 56.01
N TYR A 444 -53.16 65.14 55.21
CA TYR A 444 -52.80 66.49 54.75
C TYR A 444 -53.70 67.03 53.63
N LEU A 445 -54.32 66.20 52.78
CA LEU A 445 -55.27 66.69 51.76
C LEU A 445 -56.57 67.30 52.36
N LYS A 446 -57.00 66.85 53.54
CA LYS A 446 -58.18 67.42 54.25
C LYS A 446 -57.87 68.75 54.94
N ILE A 447 -56.62 68.98 55.32
CA ILE A 447 -56.15 70.25 55.90
C ILE A 447 -55.85 71.28 54.78
N ILE A 448 -55.36 70.83 53.63
CA ILE A 448 -55.05 71.68 52.47
C ILE A 448 -56.32 72.22 51.78
N HIS A 449 -57.42 71.44 51.71
CA HIS A 449 -58.70 71.96 51.19
C HIS A 449 -59.35 73.03 52.10
N GLY A 450 -59.09 73.01 53.41
CA GLY A 450 -59.53 74.06 54.34
C GLY A 450 -58.67 75.32 54.30
N LEU A 451 -57.37 75.19 54.03
CA LEU A 451 -56.42 76.31 54.00
C LEU A 451 -56.35 77.04 52.65
N VAL A 452 -56.69 76.37 51.53
CA VAL A 452 -56.81 77.01 50.19
C VAL A 452 -57.99 77.99 50.12
N GLY A 453 -59.07 77.75 50.89
CA GLY A 453 -60.16 78.73 51.06
C GLY A 453 -59.76 79.98 51.86
N LEU A 454 -58.76 79.84 52.75
CA LEU A 454 -58.24 80.94 53.58
C LEU A 454 -57.09 81.70 52.87
N LEU A 455 -56.39 81.04 51.95
CA LEU A 455 -55.29 81.63 51.16
C LEU A 455 -55.80 82.66 50.13
N VAL A 456 -57.01 82.50 49.61
CA VAL A 456 -57.65 83.51 48.72
C VAL A 456 -57.94 84.82 49.48
N LEU A 457 -58.26 84.73 50.77
CA LEU A 457 -58.43 85.90 51.65
C LEU A 457 -57.10 86.54 52.07
N CYS A 458 -56.03 85.75 52.18
CA CYS A 458 -54.68 86.22 52.53
C CYS A 458 -53.86 86.79 51.35
N ILE A 459 -54.18 86.43 50.10
CA ILE A 459 -53.54 87.04 48.92
C ILE A 459 -53.93 88.52 48.77
N VAL A 460 -55.12 88.91 49.26
CA VAL A 460 -55.56 90.31 49.35
C VAL A 460 -54.77 91.10 50.42
N SER A 461 -54.29 90.44 51.49
CA SER A 461 -53.46 91.08 52.54
C SER A 461 -51.95 91.02 52.26
N PHE A 462 -51.47 90.07 51.45
CA PHE A 462 -50.06 89.94 51.05
C PHE A 462 -49.64 90.96 49.98
N ALA A 463 -50.58 91.45 49.16
CA ALA A 463 -50.34 92.61 48.30
C ALA A 463 -49.96 93.88 49.09
N CYS A 464 -50.45 94.01 50.34
CA CYS A 464 -50.09 95.08 51.26
C CYS A 464 -48.73 94.85 51.97
N TYR A 465 -48.21 93.62 52.00
CA TYR A 465 -46.96 93.25 52.68
C TYR A 465 -45.71 93.31 51.77
N ILE A 466 -45.88 93.16 50.44
CA ILE A 466 -44.76 93.29 49.47
C ILE A 466 -44.15 94.71 49.44
N ILE A 467 -44.86 95.71 49.98
CA ILE A 467 -44.33 97.07 50.16
C ILE A 467 -43.42 97.19 51.41
N TYR A 468 -43.56 96.30 52.39
CA TYR A 468 -42.86 96.38 53.68
C TYR A 468 -41.44 95.80 53.67
N ASN A 469 -41.18 94.69 52.96
CA ASN A 469 -39.91 93.96 53.10
C ASN A 469 -38.90 94.07 51.94
N ARG A 470 -39.07 95.12 51.12
CA ARG A 470 -37.95 95.78 50.40
C ARG A 470 -36.84 96.30 51.35
N TRP A 471 -37.06 96.20 52.66
CA TRP A 471 -36.22 96.72 53.72
C TRP A 471 -35.06 95.81 54.15
N ASN A 472 -35.12 94.48 54.00
CA ASN A 472 -34.09 93.61 54.60
C ASN A 472 -33.20 92.86 53.59
N ARG A 473 -32.80 93.60 52.55
CA ARG A 473 -31.50 93.37 51.89
C ARG A 473 -30.39 93.31 52.95
N ARG A 474 -29.36 92.50 52.69
CA ARG A 474 -27.99 92.54 53.26
C ARG A 474 -27.76 91.71 54.53
N ARG A 475 -27.25 90.49 54.35
CA ARG A 475 -26.12 89.94 55.13
C ARG A 475 -25.64 88.67 54.41
N ASN A 476 -24.70 88.84 53.48
CA ASN A 476 -23.30 88.42 53.61
C ASN A 476 -23.13 86.88 53.46
N ALA A 477 -22.59 86.32 52.37
CA ALA A 477 -21.32 86.55 51.65
C ALA A 477 -20.16 85.66 52.12
N ASN A 478 -19.58 84.94 51.14
CA ASN A 478 -18.20 84.43 50.99
C ASN A 478 -17.80 83.20 51.84
N ARG A 479 -16.96 82.25 51.40
CA ARG A 479 -15.66 82.36 50.67
C ARG A 479 -15.18 80.93 50.25
N GLU A 480 -14.82 80.61 48.99
CA GLU A 480 -13.45 80.49 48.36
C GLU A 480 -12.38 79.68 49.16
N LYS A 481 -11.33 78.99 48.66
CA LYS A 481 -10.74 78.54 47.36
C LYS A 481 -9.41 77.76 47.65
N ILE A 482 -9.12 76.63 46.97
CA ILE A 482 -7.87 76.22 46.21
C ILE A 482 -6.47 76.08 46.98
N PRO A 483 -5.28 75.64 46.40
CA PRO A 483 -4.64 74.30 46.15
C PRO A 483 -3.12 74.09 46.59
N LYS A 484 -2.51 72.93 46.14
CA LYS A 484 -1.22 72.73 45.35
C LYS A 484 0.02 71.98 45.97
N THR A 485 0.52 70.97 45.20
CA THR A 485 1.93 70.49 44.89
C THR A 485 2.86 69.95 46.04
N THR A 486 3.85 69.02 45.91
CA THR A 486 4.78 68.54 44.84
C THR A 486 5.57 67.24 45.26
N GLU A 487 6.07 66.42 44.28
CA GLU A 487 7.38 65.66 44.21
C GLU A 487 7.74 64.49 45.19
N THR A 488 8.50 63.39 44.94
CA THR A 488 9.12 62.63 43.79
C THR A 488 9.63 61.25 44.33
N SER A 489 9.79 60.22 43.48
CA SER A 489 10.83 59.12 43.47
C SER A 489 10.23 57.78 42.92
N VAL A 490 10.64 57.24 41.74
CA VAL A 490 11.82 56.41 41.35
C VAL A 490 11.58 54.87 41.40
N MET A 491 11.56 54.24 40.20
CA MET A 491 12.07 52.90 39.79
C MET A 491 11.11 51.92 39.06
N ILE A 492 11.44 51.75 37.76
CA ILE A 492 11.59 50.52 36.95
C ILE A 492 10.34 49.68 36.60
N HIS A 493 10.04 49.69 35.30
CA HIS A 493 9.11 48.86 34.54
C HIS A 493 9.46 47.36 34.57
N GLU A 494 8.44 46.53 34.80
CA GLU A 494 8.41 45.10 34.41
C GLU A 494 7.11 44.86 33.63
N ASP A 495 7.13 45.20 32.34
CA ASP A 495 6.04 44.88 31.41
C ASP A 495 6.37 43.55 30.71
N VAL A 496 5.51 42.54 30.91
CA VAL A 496 4.62 41.95 29.89
C VAL A 496 4.07 40.65 30.50
N ALA A 497 2.95 40.77 31.21
CA ALA A 497 2.10 39.64 31.56
C ALA A 497 0.66 40.13 31.79
N MET A 498 -0.03 40.52 30.72
CA MET A 498 -1.50 40.63 30.72
C MET A 498 -2.03 40.86 29.31
N SER A 499 -2.49 39.79 28.67
CA SER A 499 -3.69 39.79 27.84
C SER A 499 -4.07 38.34 27.51
N PHE A 500 -5.38 38.10 27.40
CA PHE A 500 -6.07 36.82 27.19
C PHE A 500 -6.47 36.03 28.45
N ALA A 501 -7.23 36.71 29.33
CA ALA A 501 -8.24 36.06 30.15
C ALA A 501 -9.63 36.45 29.61
N ALA A 502 -10.07 35.80 28.54
CA ALA A 502 -11.47 35.80 28.09
C ALA A 502 -11.69 34.75 26.99
N GLU A 503 -11.63 33.46 27.34
CA GLU A 503 -12.37 32.45 26.58
C GLU A 503 -12.80 31.32 27.51
N ARG A 504 -14.11 31.03 27.49
CA ARG A 504 -14.78 30.05 28.36
C ARG A 504 -14.13 28.67 28.19
N GLN A 505 -13.75 28.03 29.30
CA GLN A 505 -13.15 26.69 29.35
C GLN A 505 -14.00 25.67 28.59
N LYS A 506 -13.59 25.33 27.36
CA LYS A 506 -13.81 23.98 26.82
C LYS A 506 -12.92 23.05 27.64
N VAL A 507 -13.53 22.07 28.31
CA VAL A 507 -12.78 20.97 28.93
C VAL A 507 -12.07 20.23 27.78
N ASP A 508 -10.74 20.35 27.71
CA ASP A 508 -9.95 19.63 26.72
C ASP A 508 -10.08 18.12 27.00
N PRO A 509 -10.65 17.33 26.07
CA PRO A 509 -10.95 15.92 26.30
C PRO A 509 -9.71 15.05 26.49
N PHE A 510 -8.51 15.54 26.11
CA PHE A 510 -7.25 14.84 26.32
C PHE A 510 -6.62 15.14 27.68
N ARG A 511 -7.23 16.00 28.51
CA ARG A 511 -6.69 16.36 29.82
C ARG A 511 -6.96 15.24 30.83
N LEU A 512 -5.90 14.74 31.48
CA LEU A 512 -5.96 13.67 32.47
C LEU A 512 -5.62 14.22 33.86
N ASP A 513 -6.27 13.66 34.88
CA ASP A 513 -5.89 13.90 36.27
C ASP A 513 -4.59 13.16 36.59
N ARG A 514 -3.61 13.88 37.14
CA ARG A 514 -2.30 13.31 37.47
C ARG A 514 -2.37 12.18 38.47
N ASP A 515 -3.31 12.26 39.41
CA ASP A 515 -3.41 11.30 40.52
C ASP A 515 -3.95 9.93 40.02
N GLN A 516 -4.44 9.89 38.77
CA GLN A 516 -4.84 8.69 38.03
C GLN A 516 -3.68 7.98 37.33
N ILE A 517 -2.48 8.58 37.26
CA ILE A 517 -1.30 8.02 36.59
C ILE A 517 -0.30 7.58 37.64
N THR A 518 0.09 6.31 37.61
CA THR A 518 1.09 5.76 38.54
C THR A 518 2.29 5.24 37.77
N THR A 519 3.42 5.96 37.86
CA THR A 519 4.67 5.56 37.21
C THR A 519 5.18 4.24 37.78
N VAL A 520 5.47 3.29 36.89
CA VAL A 520 6.00 1.96 37.23
C VAL A 520 7.52 1.97 37.14
N LYS A 521 8.08 2.39 35.99
CA LYS A 521 9.53 2.46 35.79
C LYS A 521 9.92 3.35 34.62
N VAL A 522 11.18 3.78 34.59
CA VAL A 522 11.75 4.50 33.45
C VAL A 522 12.08 3.53 32.31
N LEU A 523 11.61 3.81 31.09
CA LEU A 523 11.87 3.04 29.88
C LEU A 523 13.09 3.57 29.12
N GLY A 524 13.26 4.88 29.08
CA GLY A 524 14.36 5.54 28.38
C GLY A 524 14.54 7.00 28.76
N SER A 525 15.74 7.52 28.57
CA SER A 525 16.09 8.92 28.85
C SER A 525 16.99 9.43 27.72
N GLY A 526 16.56 10.48 27.00
CA GLY A 526 17.22 10.95 25.79
C GLY A 526 17.22 12.48 25.65
N ASN A 527 17.52 13.00 24.46
CA ASN A 527 17.47 14.45 24.19
C ASN A 527 16.03 15.00 24.18
N PHE A 528 15.02 14.13 24.06
CA PHE A 528 13.60 14.50 23.96
C PHE A 528 12.85 14.32 25.29
N GLY A 529 13.58 14.26 26.42
CA GLY A 529 13.02 14.03 27.75
C GLY A 529 13.22 12.62 28.27
N GLN A 530 12.41 12.25 29.25
CA GLN A 530 12.36 10.95 29.91
C GLN A 530 11.03 10.26 29.55
N VAL A 531 11.09 8.97 29.24
CA VAL A 531 9.90 8.15 28.98
C VAL A 531 9.83 7.07 30.06
N SER A 532 8.67 6.95 30.69
CA SER A 532 8.41 5.99 31.76
C SER A 532 7.17 5.15 31.45
N LYS A 533 7.18 3.88 31.82
CA LYS A 533 5.99 3.03 31.87
C LYS A 533 5.17 3.46 33.08
N ALA A 534 3.87 3.62 32.90
CA ALA A 534 2.93 3.92 33.97
C ALA A 534 1.66 3.09 33.82
N VAL A 535 0.82 3.08 34.86
CA VAL A 535 -0.54 2.55 34.80
C VAL A 535 -1.50 3.73 34.87
N TYR A 536 -2.42 3.80 33.91
CA TYR A 536 -3.53 4.74 33.95
C TYR A 536 -4.74 4.06 34.58
N LYS A 537 -5.08 4.46 35.83
CA LYS A 537 -6.05 3.76 36.69
C LYS A 537 -7.45 3.59 36.05
N PRO A 538 -8.04 4.61 35.39
CA PRO A 538 -9.39 4.49 34.82
C PRO A 538 -9.53 3.41 33.73
N LEU A 539 -8.46 3.18 32.96
CA LEU A 539 -8.42 2.10 31.97
C LEU A 539 -7.78 0.81 32.50
N ASN A 540 -7.22 0.86 33.71
CA ASN A 540 -6.34 -0.17 34.27
C ASN A 540 -5.32 -0.70 33.24
N SER A 541 -4.77 0.21 32.44
CA SER A 541 -3.95 -0.10 31.27
C SER A 541 -2.55 0.46 31.40
N GLU A 542 -1.58 -0.26 30.83
CA GLU A 542 -0.19 0.18 30.75
C GLU A 542 -0.05 1.28 29.69
N VAL A 543 0.60 2.37 30.07
CA VAL A 543 0.81 3.56 29.23
C VAL A 543 2.27 3.99 29.24
N ALA A 544 2.69 4.69 28.20
CA ALA A 544 4.00 5.33 28.12
C ALA A 544 3.85 6.83 28.43
N VAL A 545 4.58 7.32 29.43
CA VAL A 545 4.52 8.71 29.88
C VAL A 545 5.82 9.40 29.51
N LYS A 546 5.75 10.42 28.67
CA LYS A 546 6.86 11.30 28.29
C LYS A 546 6.83 12.54 29.17
N SER A 547 7.96 12.86 29.80
CA SER A 547 8.14 14.03 30.66
C SER A 547 9.47 14.73 30.39
N LEU A 548 9.58 16.00 30.76
CA LEU A 548 10.86 16.71 30.70
C LEU A 548 11.82 16.19 31.79
N LYS A 549 13.11 16.43 31.58
CA LYS A 549 14.16 16.18 32.58
C LYS A 549 14.27 17.38 33.53
N GLY A 550 14.84 17.16 34.71
CA GLY A 550 15.05 18.21 35.70
C GLY A 550 15.95 19.36 35.25
N ASP A 551 16.74 19.18 34.18
CA ASP A 551 17.62 20.18 33.56
C ASP A 551 17.06 20.77 32.25
N ALA A 552 15.77 20.55 31.94
CA ALA A 552 15.16 21.00 30.69
C ALA A 552 15.09 22.54 30.57
N GLN A 553 15.36 23.06 29.37
CA GLN A 553 15.27 24.48 29.05
C GLN A 553 13.83 24.87 28.67
N LYS A 554 13.50 26.17 28.75
CA LYS A 554 12.20 26.71 28.26
C LYS A 554 11.87 26.29 26.83
N LYS A 555 12.89 26.12 25.98
CA LYS A 555 12.73 25.64 24.61
C LYS A 555 12.25 24.18 24.54
N ASP A 556 12.74 23.32 25.43
CA ASP A 556 12.36 21.90 25.45
C ASP A 556 10.88 21.74 25.85
N LEU A 557 10.39 22.61 26.76
CA LEU A 557 8.97 22.71 27.08
C LEU A 557 8.14 23.15 25.87
N GLN A 558 8.59 24.17 25.13
CA GLN A 558 7.89 24.62 23.93
C GLN A 558 7.84 23.55 22.84
N ASP A 559 8.93 22.82 22.63
CA ASP A 559 9.00 21.73 21.65
C ASP A 559 8.07 20.57 22.06
N MET A 560 7.99 20.24 23.36
CA MET A 560 7.07 19.23 23.91
C MET A 560 5.58 19.65 23.78
N LEU A 561 5.24 20.91 24.04
CA LEU A 561 3.88 21.42 23.82
C LEU A 561 3.49 21.42 22.34
N THR A 562 4.44 21.75 21.45
CA THR A 562 4.21 21.68 20.00
C THR A 562 3.95 20.24 19.53
N GLU A 563 4.66 19.27 20.10
CA GLU A 563 4.42 17.84 19.85
C GLU A 563 3.02 17.42 20.33
N LEU A 564 2.63 17.83 21.54
CA LEU A 564 1.30 17.59 22.09
C LEU A 564 0.19 18.16 21.19
N ASP A 565 0.31 19.43 20.80
CA ASP A 565 -0.68 20.09 19.94
C ASP A 565 -0.80 19.40 18.59
N LEU A 566 0.33 18.97 17.99
CA LEU A 566 0.30 18.18 16.75
C LEU A 566 -0.45 16.86 16.97
N MET A 567 -0.15 16.13 18.04
CA MET A 567 -0.79 14.85 18.33
C MET A 567 -2.31 14.97 18.55
N LYS A 568 -2.78 16.06 19.16
CA LYS A 568 -4.23 16.34 19.30
C LYS A 568 -4.96 16.49 17.96
N THR A 569 -4.26 16.90 16.90
CA THR A 569 -4.85 17.02 15.55
C THR A 569 -4.92 15.68 14.80
N LEU A 570 -4.20 14.66 15.27
CA LEU A 570 -4.15 13.36 14.62
C LEU A 570 -5.37 12.53 15.04
N ARG A 571 -6.09 12.02 14.04
CA ARG A 571 -7.03 10.91 14.26
C ARG A 571 -6.26 9.60 14.52
N PRO A 572 -6.81 8.67 15.32
CA PRO A 572 -6.21 7.35 15.53
C PRO A 572 -5.95 6.63 14.21
N HIS A 573 -4.78 5.98 14.12
CA HIS A 573 -4.37 5.20 12.96
C HIS A 573 -3.64 3.94 13.43
N PRO A 574 -3.89 2.76 12.84
CA PRO A 574 -3.30 1.49 13.31
C PRO A 574 -1.77 1.46 13.31
N HIS A 575 -1.13 2.32 12.51
CA HIS A 575 0.32 2.38 12.34
C HIS A 575 0.96 3.72 12.74
N VAL A 576 0.27 4.55 13.53
CA VAL A 576 0.82 5.78 14.15
C VAL A 576 0.48 5.77 15.63
N ILE A 577 1.42 6.19 16.47
CA ILE A 577 1.27 6.18 17.92
C ILE A 577 0.11 7.09 18.37
N GLU A 578 -0.73 6.58 19.27
CA GLU A 578 -1.90 7.27 19.79
C GLU A 578 -1.60 8.07 21.06
N LEU A 579 -2.15 9.29 21.12
CA LEU A 579 -2.21 10.11 22.33
C LEU A 579 -3.39 9.64 23.18
N ILE A 580 -3.11 9.15 24.38
CA ILE A 580 -4.15 8.83 25.38
C ILE A 580 -4.58 10.12 26.09
N GLY A 581 -3.62 10.99 26.41
CA GLY A 581 -3.90 12.29 27.02
C GLY A 581 -2.65 12.98 27.55
N TYR A 582 -2.83 14.00 28.38
CA TYR A 582 -1.74 14.79 28.93
C TYR A 582 -2.08 15.38 30.30
N CYS A 583 -1.06 15.76 31.06
CA CYS A 583 -1.18 16.50 32.31
C CYS A 583 -0.22 17.71 32.31
N ILE A 584 -0.75 18.92 32.32
CA ILE A 584 0.02 20.18 32.30
C ILE A 584 -0.07 21.00 33.59
N GLU A 585 -0.96 20.62 34.53
CA GLU A 585 -1.26 21.44 35.73
C GLU A 585 -0.19 21.35 36.82
N LYS A 586 0.51 20.22 36.89
CA LYS A 586 1.54 19.93 37.89
C LYS A 586 2.85 19.60 37.17
N ASP A 587 3.98 20.09 37.67
CA ASP A 587 5.32 19.79 37.14
C ASP A 587 5.85 18.41 37.62
N PRO A 588 6.55 17.60 36.80
CA PRO A 588 6.73 17.70 35.35
C PRO A 588 5.45 17.52 34.53
N LEU A 589 5.36 18.26 33.41
CA LEU A 589 4.38 18.02 32.35
C LEU A 589 4.49 16.58 31.84
N LEU A 590 3.34 15.92 31.66
CA LEU A 590 3.24 14.54 31.21
C LEU A 590 2.46 14.45 29.90
N ILE A 591 3.02 13.80 28.89
CA ILE A 591 2.30 13.32 27.69
C ILE A 591 2.12 11.81 27.83
N VAL A 592 0.87 11.34 27.79
CA VAL A 592 0.49 9.94 27.98
C VAL A 592 0.14 9.31 26.63
N LEU A 593 0.91 8.32 26.25
CA LEU A 593 0.83 7.59 24.99
C LEU A 593 0.49 6.12 25.25
N GLU A 594 -0.02 5.45 24.23
CA GLU A 594 -0.13 3.99 24.28
C GLU A 594 1.23 3.31 24.48
N TYR A 595 1.24 2.19 25.22
CA TYR A 595 2.45 1.44 25.51
C TYR A 595 2.61 0.25 24.54
N LEU A 596 3.80 0.13 23.93
CA LEU A 596 4.14 -0.97 23.02
C LEU A 596 5.23 -1.86 23.65
N PRO A 597 4.93 -3.14 23.95
CA PRO A 597 5.74 -3.96 24.86
C PRO A 597 7.08 -4.45 24.29
N TYR A 598 7.29 -4.43 22.98
CA TYR A 598 8.56 -4.84 22.37
C TYR A 598 9.56 -3.69 22.21
N GLY A 599 9.16 -2.45 22.51
CA GLY A 599 9.99 -1.26 22.33
C GLY A 599 10.14 -0.87 20.86
N ASP A 600 11.27 -0.26 20.50
CA ASP A 600 11.52 0.19 19.13
C ASP A 600 11.92 -0.93 18.17
N LEU A 601 11.65 -0.73 16.88
CA LEU A 601 11.86 -1.68 15.81
C LEU A 601 13.35 -1.94 15.57
N LEU A 602 14.22 -0.94 15.70
CA LEU A 602 15.67 -1.16 15.57
C LEU A 602 16.16 -2.19 16.60
N GLY A 603 15.73 -2.02 17.84
CA GLY A 603 15.94 -2.95 18.93
C GLY A 603 15.36 -4.33 18.69
N TYR A 604 14.10 -4.39 18.26
CA TYR A 604 13.41 -5.63 17.90
C TYR A 604 14.15 -6.42 16.81
N LEU A 605 14.59 -5.74 15.75
CA LEU A 605 15.36 -6.33 14.66
C LEU A 605 16.70 -6.86 15.16
N ARG A 606 17.47 -6.05 15.89
CA ARG A 606 18.80 -6.44 16.41
C ARG A 606 18.73 -7.66 17.34
N LYS A 607 17.76 -7.70 18.26
CA LYS A 607 17.50 -8.88 19.11
C LYS A 607 17.17 -10.12 18.29
N SER A 608 16.48 -9.97 17.17
CA SER A 608 16.11 -11.08 16.30
C SER A 608 17.29 -11.67 15.50
N ARG A 609 18.48 -11.05 15.56
CA ARG A 609 19.72 -11.58 14.94
C ARG A 609 20.36 -12.72 15.74
N GLY A 610 19.98 -12.90 17.01
CA GLY A 610 20.65 -13.83 17.92
C GLY A 610 22.06 -13.39 18.33
N ILE A 611 22.38 -12.10 18.23
CA ILE A 611 23.63 -11.49 18.68
C ILE A 611 23.33 -10.68 19.95
N GLU A 612 24.16 -10.79 20.98
CA GLU A 612 24.09 -9.91 22.15
C GLU A 612 24.46 -8.47 21.75
N ASP A 613 23.44 -7.64 21.56
CA ASP A 613 23.56 -6.21 21.30
C ASP A 613 23.31 -5.46 22.63
N THR A 614 24.13 -4.44 22.91
CA THR A 614 24.01 -3.59 24.11
C THR A 614 22.89 -2.56 24.01
N TYR A 615 22.18 -2.50 22.87
CA TYR A 615 21.04 -1.62 22.68
C TYR A 615 19.88 -1.99 23.63
N ASN A 616 19.48 -1.02 24.47
CA ASN A 616 18.37 -1.17 25.40
C ASN A 616 17.06 -1.40 24.64
N THR A 617 16.25 -2.36 25.07
CA THR A 617 15.10 -2.83 24.29
C THR A 617 13.98 -3.34 25.20
N GLY A 618 12.73 -3.24 24.72
CA GLY A 618 11.51 -3.49 25.47
C GLY A 618 11.45 -4.83 26.23
N GLU A 619 10.47 -4.93 27.14
CA GLU A 619 10.33 -6.02 28.10
C GLU A 619 10.14 -7.38 27.42
N LYS A 620 9.32 -7.42 26.36
CA LYS A 620 9.12 -8.65 25.59
C LYS A 620 10.26 -8.86 24.61
N ARG A 621 10.78 -10.09 24.56
CA ARG A 621 11.77 -10.52 23.56
C ARG A 621 11.05 -11.14 22.35
N PRO A 622 11.54 -10.94 21.12
CA PRO A 622 11.03 -11.63 19.95
C PRO A 622 11.22 -13.15 20.10
N SER A 623 10.21 -13.93 19.69
CA SER A 623 10.11 -15.38 19.95
C SER A 623 10.91 -16.26 18.98
N SER A 624 11.43 -15.71 17.87
CA SER A 624 12.10 -16.47 16.81
C SER A 624 12.88 -15.56 15.83
N THR A 625 13.65 -16.16 14.92
CA THR A 625 14.20 -15.52 13.72
C THR A 625 13.08 -14.90 12.87
N LEU A 626 13.34 -13.72 12.30
CA LEU A 626 12.37 -13.00 11.46
C LEU A 626 12.27 -13.61 10.07
N THR A 627 11.04 -13.69 9.57
CA THR A 627 10.76 -14.14 8.19
C THR A 627 10.73 -12.94 7.23
N ASP A 628 10.97 -13.19 5.95
CA ASP A 628 10.86 -12.15 4.90
C ASP A 628 9.46 -11.51 4.87
N LYS A 629 8.43 -12.30 5.16
CA LYS A 629 7.04 -11.82 5.29
C LYS A 629 6.90 -10.79 6.41
N GLU A 630 7.54 -11.02 7.55
CA GLU A 630 7.50 -10.09 8.68
C GLU A 630 8.25 -8.81 8.37
N LEU A 631 9.40 -8.89 7.70
CA LEU A 631 10.15 -7.72 7.24
C LEU A 631 9.34 -6.90 6.22
N LEU A 632 8.68 -7.56 5.26
CA LEU A 632 7.76 -6.91 4.33
C LEU A 632 6.54 -6.31 5.04
N SER A 633 6.01 -6.98 6.05
CA SER A 633 4.92 -6.47 6.89
C SER A 633 5.35 -5.19 7.62
N PHE A 634 6.54 -5.16 8.22
CA PHE A 634 7.06 -3.95 8.87
C PHE A 634 7.20 -2.80 7.88
N ALA A 635 7.81 -3.05 6.72
CA ALA A 635 7.95 -2.03 5.67
C ALA A 635 6.57 -1.50 5.21
N TRP A 636 5.60 -2.39 5.00
CA TRP A 636 4.24 -2.02 4.62
C TRP A 636 3.53 -1.17 5.68
N MET A 637 3.53 -1.60 6.96
CA MET A 637 2.89 -0.87 8.05
C MET A 637 3.48 0.54 8.23
N ILE A 638 4.81 0.67 8.10
CA ILE A 638 5.47 1.99 8.15
C ILE A 638 5.05 2.85 6.95
N ALA A 639 4.97 2.28 5.74
CA ALA A 639 4.51 3.02 4.56
C ALA A 639 3.05 3.48 4.71
N ASP A 640 2.20 2.64 5.30
CA ASP A 640 0.79 2.95 5.55
C ASP A 640 0.63 4.09 6.56
N GLY A 641 1.33 4.04 7.70
CA GLY A 641 1.34 5.13 8.68
C GLY A 641 1.90 6.44 8.12
N MET A 642 2.96 6.39 7.31
CA MET A 642 3.50 7.58 6.64
C MET A 642 2.60 8.11 5.52
N SER A 643 1.84 7.24 4.85
CA SER A 643 0.82 7.65 3.88
C SER A 643 -0.28 8.47 4.56
N TYR A 644 -0.69 8.06 5.77
CA TYR A 644 -1.62 8.83 6.59
C TYR A 644 -1.04 10.20 7.00
N LEU A 645 0.16 10.24 7.58
CA LEU A 645 0.81 11.50 7.97
C LEU A 645 1.00 12.45 6.78
N SER A 646 1.41 11.91 5.62
CA SER A 646 1.56 12.69 4.38
C SER A 646 0.22 13.26 3.90
N THR A 647 -0.89 12.52 4.05
CA THR A 647 -2.24 12.99 3.68
C THR A 647 -2.71 14.12 4.60
N MET A 648 -2.31 14.07 5.88
CA MET A 648 -2.52 15.14 6.86
C MET A 648 -1.56 16.32 6.67
N LYS A 649 -0.71 16.31 5.62
CA LYS A 649 0.33 17.32 5.33
C LYS A 649 1.32 17.51 6.49
N ILE A 650 1.66 16.42 7.17
CA ILE A 650 2.64 16.39 8.26
C ILE A 650 3.95 15.81 7.73
N VAL A 651 5.06 16.48 8.03
CA VAL A 651 6.41 15.97 7.73
C VAL A 651 7.04 15.52 9.04
N HIS A 652 7.45 14.27 9.12
CA HIS A 652 8.01 13.65 10.33
C HIS A 652 9.43 14.13 10.64
N ARG A 653 10.30 14.21 9.61
CA ARG A 653 11.69 14.73 9.68
C ARG A 653 12.69 13.90 10.49
N ASP A 654 12.26 12.83 11.15
CA ASP A 654 13.14 11.86 11.82
C ASP A 654 12.61 10.42 11.71
N LEU A 655 12.12 10.05 10.53
CA LEU A 655 11.69 8.68 10.29
C LEU A 655 12.91 7.74 10.26
N ALA A 656 13.00 6.87 11.26
CA ALA A 656 14.07 5.90 11.45
C ALA A 656 13.53 4.65 12.16
N ALA A 657 14.19 3.50 12.05
CA ALA A 657 13.73 2.27 12.74
C ALA A 657 13.67 2.42 14.27
N ARG A 658 14.50 3.29 14.87
CA ARG A 658 14.46 3.61 16.31
C ARG A 658 13.22 4.41 16.75
N ASN A 659 12.52 5.04 15.80
CA ASN A 659 11.32 5.85 16.03
C ASN A 659 10.05 5.12 15.57
N VAL A 660 10.14 3.81 15.29
CA VAL A 660 8.99 2.93 15.05
C VAL A 660 8.89 1.98 16.22
N LEU A 661 7.76 1.90 16.90
CA LEU A 661 7.52 1.01 18.02
C LEU A 661 6.82 -0.28 17.57
N VAL A 662 7.07 -1.38 18.28
CA VAL A 662 6.51 -2.72 17.97
C VAL A 662 5.59 -3.18 19.09
N GLY A 663 4.33 -3.40 18.72
CA GLY A 663 3.26 -3.84 19.61
C GLY A 663 3.09 -5.36 19.62
N ASP A 664 2.06 -5.82 20.33
CA ASP A 664 1.59 -7.20 20.21
C ASP A 664 1.17 -7.52 18.76
N ASN A 665 1.21 -8.80 18.40
CA ASN A 665 1.04 -9.26 17.02
C ASN A 665 2.01 -8.62 16.00
N LYS A 666 3.14 -8.08 16.49
CA LYS A 666 4.20 -7.44 15.69
C LYS A 666 3.71 -6.21 14.91
N VAL A 667 2.65 -5.54 15.37
CA VAL A 667 2.14 -4.32 14.74
C VAL A 667 3.16 -3.18 14.91
N CYS A 668 3.51 -2.48 13.84
CA CYS A 668 4.41 -1.34 13.89
C CYS A 668 3.65 -0.02 13.96
N LYS A 669 4.02 0.85 14.90
CA LYS A 669 3.49 2.22 15.00
C LYS A 669 4.59 3.26 14.95
N ILE A 670 4.43 4.25 14.08
CA ILE A 670 5.36 5.39 13.96
C ILE A 670 5.21 6.27 15.21
N SER A 671 6.33 6.69 15.79
CA SER A 671 6.39 7.45 17.04
C SER A 671 7.42 8.59 16.95
N ASP A 672 7.58 9.34 18.04
CA ASP A 672 8.52 10.47 18.16
C ASP A 672 8.27 11.58 17.12
N LEU A 673 7.12 12.23 17.25
CA LEU A 673 6.70 13.36 16.42
C LEU A 673 7.29 14.71 16.89
N GLY A 674 8.26 14.71 17.80
CA GLY A 674 8.84 15.93 18.38
C GLY A 674 9.45 16.90 17.34
N LEU A 675 9.93 16.37 16.22
CA LEU A 675 10.42 17.17 15.07
C LEU A 675 9.39 17.38 13.97
N ALA A 676 8.23 16.73 14.08
CA ALA A 676 7.18 16.79 13.09
C ALA A 676 6.48 18.15 13.14
N ARG A 677 6.07 18.66 11.98
CA ARG A 677 5.40 19.95 11.84
C ARG A 677 4.37 19.87 10.71
N GLY A 678 3.24 20.55 10.89
CA GLY A 678 2.28 20.79 9.82
C GLY A 678 2.87 21.74 8.77
N LEU A 679 2.54 21.53 7.50
CA LEU A 679 2.96 22.40 6.42
C LEU A 679 1.99 23.57 6.22
N GLU A 680 2.46 24.81 6.44
CA GLU A 680 1.85 26.01 5.85
C GLU A 680 2.36 26.13 4.40
N GLY A 681 1.67 25.49 3.45
CA GLY A 681 2.12 25.33 2.05
C GLY A 681 2.70 23.95 1.76
N ASP A 682 3.73 23.86 0.90
CA ASP A 682 4.34 22.57 0.47
C ASP A 682 5.77 22.35 1.00
N ILE A 683 6.41 23.36 1.61
CA ILE A 683 7.83 23.32 2.01
C ILE A 683 8.02 23.91 3.41
N TYR A 684 8.55 23.10 4.33
CA TYR A 684 9.07 23.58 5.60
C TYR A 684 10.52 24.03 5.45
N THR A 685 10.88 25.22 5.97
CA THR A 685 12.27 25.71 6.03
C THR A 685 12.72 25.88 7.48
N ARG A 686 13.78 25.17 7.86
CA ARG A 686 14.31 25.18 9.23
C ARG A 686 14.97 26.51 9.58
N LYS A 687 14.53 27.15 10.66
CA LYS A 687 15.06 28.45 11.15
C LYS A 687 16.22 28.34 12.17
N THR A 688 16.47 27.15 12.77
CA THR A 688 17.47 26.96 13.86
C THR A 688 18.48 25.83 13.61
N LYS A 689 19.68 25.91 14.19
CA LYS A 689 20.73 24.88 14.13
C LYS A 689 20.50 23.78 15.19
N ALA A 690 19.58 22.84 14.92
CA ALA A 690 19.39 21.65 15.76
C ALA A 690 20.31 20.48 15.34
N ARG A 691 20.56 19.53 16.27
CA ARG A 691 21.16 18.21 15.96
C ARG A 691 20.27 17.48 14.95
N LEU A 692 20.88 16.92 13.90
CA LEU A 692 20.16 16.34 12.76
C LEU A 692 20.41 14.83 12.64
N PRO A 693 19.40 14.03 12.26
CA PRO A 693 19.55 12.61 11.93
C PRO A 693 20.18 12.45 10.53
N ALA A 694 21.40 12.96 10.34
CA ALA A 694 21.96 13.22 9.02
C ALA A 694 21.99 12.00 8.07
N LYS A 695 22.16 10.78 8.62
CA LYS A 695 22.16 9.53 7.85
C LYS A 695 20.80 9.14 7.26
N TRP A 696 19.69 9.69 7.75
CA TRP A 696 18.34 9.44 7.23
C TRP A 696 17.82 10.58 6.37
N MET A 697 18.54 11.70 6.31
CA MET A 697 18.06 12.92 5.66
C MET A 697 18.48 12.97 4.18
N PRO A 698 17.62 13.54 3.32
CA PRO A 698 17.97 13.79 1.93
C PRO A 698 18.86 15.04 1.76
N PRO A 699 19.51 15.20 0.60
CA PRO A 699 20.40 16.33 0.31
C PRO A 699 19.73 17.69 0.53
N GLU A 700 18.48 17.87 0.10
CA GLU A 700 17.81 19.18 0.23
C GLU A 700 17.57 19.61 1.69
N SER A 701 17.36 18.65 2.59
CA SER A 701 17.20 18.92 4.01
C SER A 701 18.53 19.17 4.71
N LEU A 702 19.61 18.50 4.28
CA LEU A 702 20.96 18.69 4.82
C LEU A 702 21.56 20.03 4.39
N LEU A 703 21.41 20.39 3.11
CA LEU A 703 22.07 21.55 2.49
C LEU A 703 21.27 22.83 2.66
N TYR A 704 19.96 22.78 2.45
CA TYR A 704 19.10 23.97 2.39
C TYR A 704 18.12 24.06 3.56
N GLY A 705 18.10 23.06 4.44
CA GLY A 705 17.16 23.01 5.57
C GLY A 705 15.70 22.91 5.13
N ARG A 706 15.43 22.46 3.90
CA ARG A 706 14.09 22.31 3.33
C ARG A 706 13.60 20.88 3.51
N SER A 707 12.40 20.72 4.05
CA SER A 707 11.79 19.41 4.26
C SER A 707 10.35 19.41 3.74
N THR A 708 9.97 18.30 3.12
CA THR A 708 8.64 18.04 2.55
C THR A 708 8.26 16.59 2.85
N THR A 709 7.04 16.16 2.52
CA THR A 709 6.67 14.73 2.60
C THR A 709 7.58 13.84 1.73
N MET A 710 8.13 14.38 0.63
CA MET A 710 9.13 13.69 -0.20
C MET A 710 10.50 13.58 0.46
N SER A 711 10.78 14.41 1.47
CA SER A 711 11.98 14.26 2.30
C SER A 711 11.85 13.05 3.24
N ASP A 712 10.65 12.79 3.76
CA ASP A 712 10.39 11.57 4.54
C ASP A 712 10.38 10.31 3.67
N VAL A 713 10.01 10.41 2.39
CA VAL A 713 10.14 9.29 1.43
C VAL A 713 11.59 8.82 1.33
N TRP A 714 12.55 9.74 1.30
CA TRP A 714 13.96 9.39 1.34
C TRP A 714 14.32 8.64 2.63
N SER A 715 13.90 9.17 3.78
CA SER A 715 14.10 8.55 5.09
C SER A 715 13.49 7.16 5.15
N TYR A 716 12.30 6.96 4.58
CA TYR A 716 11.65 5.66 4.46
C TYR A 716 12.49 4.66 3.65
N GLY A 717 13.13 5.07 2.55
CA GLY A 717 14.08 4.22 1.83
C GLY A 717 15.24 3.75 2.72
N ILE A 718 15.75 4.62 3.60
CA ILE A 718 16.77 4.26 4.60
C ILE A 718 16.19 3.29 5.64
N VAL A 719 14.97 3.51 6.11
CA VAL A 719 14.28 2.60 7.06
C VAL A 719 14.05 1.23 6.44
N MET A 720 13.64 1.14 5.18
CA MET A 720 13.56 -0.15 4.48
C MET A 720 14.91 -0.85 4.49
N TRP A 721 16.00 -0.13 4.22
CA TRP A 721 17.35 -0.70 4.32
C TRP A 721 17.66 -1.18 5.74
N GLU A 722 17.30 -0.43 6.79
CA GLU A 722 17.43 -0.89 8.18
C GLU A 722 16.63 -2.17 8.43
N VAL A 723 15.36 -2.21 8.04
CA VAL A 723 14.47 -3.38 8.21
C VAL A 723 15.06 -4.62 7.55
N PHE A 724 15.40 -4.51 6.26
CA PHE A 724 15.89 -5.68 5.53
C PHE A 724 17.33 -6.05 5.86
N THR A 725 18.13 -5.16 6.43
CA THR A 725 19.42 -5.53 7.05
C THR A 725 19.28 -5.94 8.51
N ILE A 726 18.05 -6.07 9.01
CA ILE A 726 17.70 -6.52 10.35
C ILE A 726 18.31 -5.58 11.41
N GLY A 727 18.29 -4.28 11.17
CA GLY A 727 18.80 -3.23 12.07
C GLY A 727 20.24 -2.82 11.80
N GLY A 728 20.68 -2.87 10.53
CA GLY A 728 22.02 -2.44 10.12
C GLY A 728 22.20 -0.94 10.34
N SER A 729 23.44 -0.48 10.53
CA SER A 729 23.69 0.97 10.62
C SER A 729 23.70 1.58 9.22
N PRO A 730 22.83 2.56 8.90
CA PRO A 730 22.85 3.21 7.59
C PRO A 730 24.20 3.87 7.31
N TYR A 731 24.64 3.82 6.05
CA TYR A 731 25.97 4.28 5.63
C TYR A 731 27.08 3.76 6.56
N PRO A 732 27.32 2.43 6.59
CA PRO A 732 28.32 1.83 7.49
C PRO A 732 29.69 2.48 7.32
N GLY A 733 30.34 2.83 8.43
CA GLY A 733 31.68 3.45 8.41
C GLY A 733 31.71 4.94 8.06
N VAL A 734 30.61 5.54 7.62
CA VAL A 734 30.53 6.98 7.30
C VAL A 734 30.08 7.77 8.54
N LYS A 735 30.82 8.84 8.88
CA LYS A 735 30.45 9.74 9.99
C LYS A 735 29.29 10.65 9.55
N SER A 736 28.38 10.98 10.46
CA SER A 736 27.19 11.80 10.15
C SER A 736 27.49 13.14 9.46
N ARG A 737 28.62 13.77 9.80
CA ARG A 737 29.07 15.05 9.20
C ARG A 737 29.51 14.93 7.73
N GLU A 738 29.89 13.74 7.28
CA GLU A 738 30.39 13.48 5.92
C GLU A 738 29.25 13.11 4.95
N ILE A 739 28.05 12.84 5.46
CA ILE A 739 26.90 12.38 4.65
C ILE A 739 26.51 13.40 3.58
N ALA A 740 26.45 14.70 3.92
CA ALA A 740 26.04 15.73 2.97
C ALA A 740 26.96 15.75 1.73
N GLY A 741 28.28 15.76 1.95
CA GLY A 741 29.26 15.72 0.86
C GLY A 741 29.21 14.41 0.08
N LEU A 742 29.04 13.27 0.76
CA LEU A 742 28.93 11.97 0.11
C LEU A 742 27.71 11.90 -0.82
N LEU A 743 26.54 12.36 -0.37
CA LEU A 743 25.32 12.32 -1.18
C LEU A 743 25.40 13.24 -2.40
N GLN A 744 26.10 14.38 -2.29
CA GLN A 744 26.35 15.30 -3.41
C GLN A 744 27.19 14.67 -4.53
N THR A 745 27.97 13.62 -4.26
CA THR A 745 28.69 12.88 -5.31
C THR A 745 27.79 11.96 -6.14
N GLY A 746 26.49 11.88 -5.81
CA GLY A 746 25.56 10.91 -6.39
C GLY A 746 25.58 9.54 -5.69
N TYR A 747 26.37 9.38 -4.63
CA TYR A 747 26.41 8.13 -3.86
C TYR A 747 25.03 7.81 -3.27
N ARG A 748 24.65 6.53 -3.36
CA ARG A 748 23.48 5.93 -2.71
C ARG A 748 23.89 4.62 -2.06
N MET A 749 23.17 4.19 -1.02
CA MET A 749 23.51 2.94 -0.35
C MET A 749 23.40 1.75 -1.33
N PRO A 750 24.42 0.88 -1.37
CA PRO A 750 24.41 -0.28 -2.26
C PRO A 750 23.35 -1.29 -1.83
N LYS A 751 22.91 -2.11 -2.79
CA LYS A 751 21.96 -3.19 -2.55
C LYS A 751 22.54 -4.20 -1.55
N PRO A 752 21.86 -4.49 -0.42
CA PRO A 752 22.22 -5.61 0.42
C PRO A 752 22.17 -6.93 -0.37
N PRO A 753 23.16 -7.84 -0.22
CA PRO A 753 23.30 -9.02 -1.10
C PRO A 753 22.06 -9.92 -1.17
N HIS A 754 21.31 -10.02 -0.07
CA HIS A 754 20.14 -10.88 0.09
C HIS A 754 18.83 -10.25 -0.38
N ILE A 755 18.84 -8.98 -0.81
CA ILE A 755 17.63 -8.26 -1.24
C ILE A 755 17.40 -8.41 -2.76
N SER A 756 16.15 -8.72 -3.13
CA SER A 756 15.73 -8.82 -4.53
C SER A 756 15.91 -7.50 -5.27
N GLN A 757 16.07 -7.56 -6.59
CA GLN A 757 16.20 -6.34 -7.38
C GLN A 757 14.92 -5.49 -7.33
N ASP A 758 13.75 -6.13 -7.24
CA ASP A 758 12.46 -5.44 -7.18
C ASP A 758 12.32 -4.63 -5.89
N LEU A 759 12.64 -5.22 -4.74
CA LEU A 759 12.61 -4.54 -3.46
C LEU A 759 13.67 -3.43 -3.37
N TYR A 760 14.87 -3.65 -3.91
CA TYR A 760 15.88 -2.61 -3.98
C TYR A 760 15.49 -1.47 -4.93
N SER A 761 14.77 -1.76 -6.02
CA SER A 761 14.28 -0.73 -6.94
C SER A 761 13.29 0.22 -6.26
N ILE A 762 12.55 -0.24 -5.25
CA ILE A 762 11.70 0.62 -4.41
C ILE A 762 12.59 1.54 -3.57
N MET A 763 13.63 1.01 -2.93
CA MET A 763 14.57 1.81 -2.13
C MET A 763 15.28 2.88 -2.96
N THR A 764 15.76 2.53 -4.16
CA THR A 764 16.47 3.50 -5.02
C THR A 764 15.56 4.59 -5.56
N LYS A 765 14.28 4.30 -5.85
CA LYS A 765 13.28 5.32 -6.19
C LYS A 765 13.04 6.32 -5.05
N CYS A 766 13.12 5.87 -3.80
CA CYS A 766 13.05 6.77 -2.64
C CYS A 766 14.25 7.75 -2.59
N TRP A 767 15.39 7.36 -3.17
CA TRP A 767 16.62 8.15 -3.16
C TRP A 767 16.90 8.93 -4.44
N GLU A 768 15.87 9.20 -5.24
CA GLU A 768 15.98 10.13 -6.37
C GLU A 768 16.42 11.52 -5.88
N GLU A 769 17.38 12.12 -6.59
CA GLU A 769 17.96 13.42 -6.21
C GLU A 769 16.88 14.51 -6.14
N GLN A 770 16.02 14.57 -7.17
CA GLN A 770 14.92 15.52 -7.22
C GLN A 770 13.72 15.01 -6.40
N PRO A 771 13.24 15.76 -5.39
CA PRO A 771 12.13 15.31 -4.53
C PRO A 771 10.86 14.95 -5.32
N LYS A 772 10.56 15.67 -6.40
CA LYS A 772 9.36 15.43 -7.25
C LYS A 772 9.40 14.12 -8.04
N LYS A 773 10.58 13.50 -8.20
CA LYS A 773 10.73 12.20 -8.89
C LYS A 773 10.58 11.01 -7.94
N ARG A 774 10.60 11.26 -6.62
CA ARG A 774 10.39 10.24 -5.61
C ARG A 774 8.91 9.81 -5.62
N PRO A 775 8.61 8.54 -5.35
CA PRO A 775 7.23 8.06 -5.29
C PRO A 775 6.49 8.64 -4.07
N THR A 776 5.17 8.72 -4.14
CA THR A 776 4.34 9.07 -2.98
C THR A 776 4.26 7.91 -1.99
N PHE A 777 3.99 8.19 -0.71
CA PHE A 777 3.74 7.13 0.27
C PHE A 777 2.55 6.23 -0.08
N LEU A 778 1.51 6.77 -0.73
CA LEU A 778 0.38 5.97 -1.24
C LEU A 778 0.84 4.92 -2.26
N TRP A 779 1.73 5.31 -3.18
CA TRP A 779 2.31 4.38 -4.15
C TRP A 779 3.23 3.36 -3.45
N LEU A 780 4.05 3.80 -2.50
CA LEU A 780 4.95 2.94 -1.74
C LEU A 780 4.19 1.88 -0.94
N CYS A 781 3.13 2.29 -0.23
CA CYS A 781 2.25 1.38 0.50
C CYS A 781 1.68 0.32 -0.45
N SER A 782 1.12 0.73 -1.59
CA SER A 782 0.58 -0.19 -2.61
C SER A 782 1.65 -1.12 -3.19
N ALA A 783 2.85 -0.61 -3.45
CA ALA A 783 3.95 -1.40 -4.03
C ALA A 783 4.47 -2.47 -3.07
N VAL A 784 4.68 -2.13 -1.80
CA VAL A 784 5.11 -3.10 -0.78
C VAL A 784 3.98 -4.07 -0.44
N LYS A 785 2.72 -3.60 -0.44
CA LYS A 785 1.54 -4.46 -0.24
C LYS A 785 1.43 -5.52 -1.33
N ARG A 786 1.64 -5.17 -2.60
CA ARG A 786 1.72 -6.16 -3.70
C ARG A 786 2.82 -7.19 -3.45
N LEU A 787 4.02 -6.78 -3.06
CA LEU A 787 5.10 -7.74 -2.74
C LEU A 787 4.71 -8.68 -1.58
N LEU A 788 3.96 -8.17 -0.59
CA LEU A 788 3.45 -8.94 0.54
C LEU A 788 2.30 -9.89 0.14
N ASP A 789 1.46 -9.49 -0.80
CA ASP A 789 0.33 -10.29 -1.29
C ASP A 789 0.78 -11.33 -2.35
N ASP A 790 1.76 -11.01 -3.20
CA ASP A 790 2.44 -11.96 -4.08
C ASP A 790 3.13 -13.07 -3.26
N TYR A 791 3.62 -12.73 -2.06
CA TYR A 791 4.11 -13.71 -1.08
C TYR A 791 3.00 -14.67 -0.60
N LYS A 792 1.72 -14.27 -0.58
CA LYS A 792 0.58 -15.16 -0.30
C LYS A 792 0.27 -16.10 -1.47
N VAL A 793 0.52 -15.68 -2.71
CA VAL A 793 0.28 -16.50 -3.92
C VAL A 793 1.36 -17.57 -4.12
N CYS A 794 2.57 -17.37 -3.57
CA CYS A 794 3.66 -18.35 -3.58
C CYS A 794 3.59 -19.44 -2.48
N LEU A 795 2.55 -19.47 -1.66
CA LEU A 795 2.33 -20.52 -0.64
C LEU A 795 1.67 -21.78 -1.25
N SER A 796 2.35 -22.34 -2.25
CA SER A 796 2.36 -23.77 -2.54
C SER A 796 3.71 -24.04 -3.22
N ILE A 797 4.55 -24.83 -2.56
CA ILE A 797 5.95 -25.19 -2.86
C ILE A 797 6.95 -24.50 -1.90
N LYS A 798 7.56 -25.35 -1.06
CA LYS A 798 8.26 -25.09 0.21
C LYS A 798 9.49 -24.18 0.09
N TYR A 799 9.63 -23.22 1.00
CA TYR A 799 10.92 -22.65 1.44
C TYR A 799 11.30 -23.30 2.77
N LEU A 800 12.31 -24.18 2.77
CA LEU A 800 12.96 -24.67 3.98
C LEU A 800 14.47 -24.60 3.73
N THR A 801 15.17 -23.74 4.47
CA THR A 801 16.55 -23.91 5.00
C THR A 801 17.08 -22.55 5.51
N ILE A 802 16.84 -22.26 6.80
CA ILE A 802 17.61 -21.28 7.57
C ILE A 802 18.39 -22.06 8.63
N SER A 803 19.69 -22.17 8.46
CA SER A 803 20.72 -22.08 9.51
C SER A 803 22.10 -22.34 8.90
N ILE A 804 23.13 -21.69 9.46
CA ILE A 804 24.56 -21.71 9.08
C ILE A 804 25.00 -20.54 8.17
N PHE A 805 24.95 -19.30 8.68
CA PHE A 805 25.79 -18.19 8.19
C PHE A 805 26.09 -17.17 9.31
N LEU A 806 26.60 -17.65 10.45
CA LEU A 806 26.99 -16.77 11.58
C LEU A 806 28.44 -16.95 12.08
N PHE A 807 29.34 -17.61 11.34
CA PHE A 807 30.70 -17.90 11.86
C PHE A 807 31.91 -17.60 10.97
N ARG A 808 31.88 -16.54 10.14
CA ARG A 808 33.10 -16.15 9.38
C ARG A 808 33.52 -14.69 9.42
N TYR A 809 33.08 -13.91 10.42
CA TYR A 809 33.44 -12.50 10.56
C TYR A 809 34.49 -12.17 11.66
N ILE A 810 35.11 -13.16 12.33
CA ILE A 810 36.10 -12.90 13.41
C ILE A 810 37.57 -13.08 12.99
N PHE A 811 37.90 -13.49 11.77
CA PHE A 811 39.30 -13.52 11.31
C PHE A 811 39.50 -12.83 9.96
N TYR A 812 39.59 -11.50 9.96
CA TYR A 812 40.56 -10.79 9.09
C TYR A 812 40.73 -9.31 9.52
N SER A 813 41.32 -9.06 10.69
CA SER A 813 42.14 -7.86 10.88
C SER A 813 43.60 -8.28 10.84
N ILE A 814 44.30 -7.83 9.80
CA ILE A 814 45.75 -7.52 9.68
C ILE A 814 46.19 -7.84 8.25
N GLY A 815 46.75 -6.84 7.57
CA GLY A 815 47.70 -7.10 6.47
C GLY A 815 47.26 -6.79 5.04
N ARG A 816 47.07 -5.51 4.76
CA ARG A 816 47.14 -4.81 3.46
C ARG A 816 47.98 -5.49 2.35
N LYS A 817 47.52 -5.43 1.09
CA LYS A 817 48.01 -4.47 0.07
C LYS A 817 47.29 -4.57 -1.30
N ASN A 818 46.83 -3.39 -1.73
CA ASN A 818 46.75 -2.83 -3.10
C ASN A 818 45.75 -3.33 -4.17
N LYS A 819 44.77 -2.42 -4.40
CA LYS A 819 44.27 -1.80 -5.65
C LYS A 819 44.03 -2.72 -6.87
N ALA A 820 42.80 -2.98 -7.32
CA ALA A 820 41.71 -2.10 -7.79
C ALA A 820 41.77 -1.77 -9.30
N ASN A 821 40.57 -1.90 -9.90
CA ASN A 821 40.08 -1.46 -11.22
C ASN A 821 40.31 -2.46 -12.37
N THR A 822 39.33 -2.77 -13.24
CA THR A 822 38.20 -1.95 -13.73
C THR A 822 37.11 -2.83 -14.38
N ALA A 823 35.86 -2.33 -14.38
CA ALA A 823 34.77 -2.49 -15.37
C ALA A 823 34.15 -3.89 -15.62
N THR A 824 32.89 -4.17 -15.22
CA THR A 824 31.61 -3.99 -15.99
C THR A 824 31.67 -4.63 -17.39
N ASN A 825 30.75 -5.50 -17.85
CA ASN A 825 29.29 -5.41 -17.78
C ASN A 825 28.64 -6.65 -18.44
N PHE A 826 27.42 -7.02 -17.99
CA PHE A 826 26.26 -7.49 -18.79
C PHE A 826 26.38 -8.77 -19.66
N TRP A 827 25.40 -9.65 -19.92
CA TRP A 827 23.94 -9.77 -19.81
C TRP A 827 23.62 -11.28 -19.91
N PHE A 828 22.55 -11.77 -19.27
CA PHE A 828 21.36 -12.35 -19.92
C PHE A 828 20.44 -13.06 -18.91
N LYS A 829 19.17 -12.65 -18.89
CA LYS A 829 18.04 -13.44 -18.41
C LYS A 829 17.12 -13.68 -19.61
N LEU A 830 17.19 -14.87 -20.20
CA LEU A 830 16.05 -15.48 -20.89
C LEU A 830 15.18 -16.14 -19.82
N CYS A 831 13.94 -15.68 -19.64
CA CYS A 831 12.85 -16.58 -19.27
C CYS A 831 11.84 -16.56 -20.42
N LEU A 832 12.00 -17.57 -21.26
CA LEU A 832 11.10 -17.99 -22.32
C LEU A 832 9.67 -18.17 -21.75
N LYS A 833 8.67 -17.66 -22.47
CA LYS A 833 7.40 -18.38 -22.59
C LYS A 833 7.67 -19.67 -23.38
N LYS A 834 7.95 -20.75 -22.66
CA LYS A 834 7.89 -22.15 -23.13
C LYS A 834 7.25 -22.99 -22.00
N PRO A 835 6.62 -24.15 -22.30
CA PRO A 835 5.65 -24.82 -21.44
C PRO A 835 6.30 -25.63 -20.31
N PHE A 836 6.96 -24.96 -19.34
CA PHE A 836 7.73 -25.64 -18.30
C PHE A 836 7.64 -24.99 -16.93
N VAL A 837 7.43 -25.82 -15.91
CA VAL A 837 7.83 -25.50 -14.53
C VAL A 837 9.30 -25.93 -14.40
N ARG A 838 10.19 -24.98 -14.12
CA ARG A 838 11.60 -25.26 -13.79
C ARG A 838 11.73 -25.36 -12.27
N VAL A 839 12.10 -26.53 -11.75
CA VAL A 839 12.54 -26.68 -10.37
C VAL A 839 14.07 -26.69 -10.33
N TRP A 840 14.66 -25.75 -9.60
CA TRP A 840 16.10 -25.73 -9.32
C TRP A 840 16.37 -26.58 -8.10
N VAL A 841 17.33 -27.49 -8.21
CA VAL A 841 17.80 -28.30 -7.10
C VAL A 841 19.10 -27.69 -6.58
N SER A 842 19.09 -27.25 -5.32
CA SER A 842 20.27 -26.73 -4.64
C SER A 842 21.22 -27.89 -4.35
N ILE A 843 22.39 -27.89 -4.96
CA ILE A 843 23.48 -28.81 -4.61
C ILE A 843 24.64 -27.94 -4.15
N LEU A 844 25.09 -28.16 -2.91
CA LEU A 844 26.03 -27.27 -2.23
C LEU A 844 27.48 -27.34 -2.78
N GLN A 845 28.10 -26.16 -2.76
CA GLN A 845 29.53 -25.81 -2.57
C GLN A 845 30.57 -25.95 -3.71
N SER A 846 31.12 -24.78 -4.10
CA SER A 846 32.53 -24.43 -4.41
C SER A 846 32.59 -23.16 -5.28
N LYS A 847 33.62 -22.29 -5.15
CA LYS A 847 33.78 -21.02 -5.90
C LYS A 847 35.09 -20.99 -6.70
N GLU A 848 35.02 -20.97 -8.03
CA GLU A 848 36.15 -20.52 -8.90
C GLU A 848 35.95 -19.04 -9.27
N LYS A 849 36.99 -18.23 -9.10
CA LYS A 849 37.06 -16.90 -9.71
C LYS A 849 37.63 -17.02 -11.12
N THR A 850 36.77 -16.96 -12.14
CA THR A 850 37.19 -16.59 -13.49
C THR A 850 36.48 -15.30 -13.90
N LYS A 851 37.17 -14.48 -14.69
CA LYS A 851 36.86 -13.06 -14.95
C LYS A 851 35.40 -12.84 -15.41
N GLY A 852 34.54 -12.38 -14.49
CA GLY A 852 33.29 -11.67 -14.84
C GLY A 852 31.96 -12.24 -14.29
N HIS A 853 31.90 -13.50 -13.84
CA HIS A 853 30.66 -14.08 -13.30
C HIS A 853 30.94 -15.03 -12.12
N GLU A 854 30.30 -14.82 -10.96
CA GLU A 854 30.28 -15.81 -9.87
C GLU A 854 29.31 -16.93 -10.24
N GLN A 855 29.82 -18.13 -10.51
CA GLN A 855 29.01 -19.33 -10.73
C GLN A 855 29.32 -20.38 -9.66
N THR A 856 28.30 -20.85 -8.95
CA THR A 856 28.41 -21.92 -7.94
C THR A 856 28.29 -23.28 -8.64
N TYR A 857 29.12 -24.24 -8.28
CA TYR A 857 29.12 -25.59 -8.82
C TYR A 857 29.58 -26.58 -7.74
N TYR A 858 29.22 -27.84 -7.85
CA TYR A 858 29.80 -28.91 -7.03
C TYR A 858 31.08 -29.42 -7.71
N SER A 859 32.15 -29.66 -6.95
CA SER A 859 33.39 -30.23 -7.48
C SER A 859 33.92 -31.35 -6.60
N THR A 860 34.30 -32.47 -7.21
CA THR A 860 35.02 -33.56 -6.58
C THR A 860 36.17 -34.00 -7.50
N CYS A 861 37.31 -34.38 -6.93
CA CYS A 861 38.48 -34.85 -7.67
C CYS A 861 39.43 -35.56 -6.70
N ASP A 862 39.09 -36.81 -6.37
CA ASP A 862 39.88 -37.67 -5.50
C ASP A 862 40.49 -38.80 -6.33
N ILE A 863 41.74 -38.60 -6.76
CA ILE A 863 42.43 -39.45 -7.76
C ILE A 863 43.83 -39.90 -7.32
N SER A 864 44.21 -39.71 -6.04
CA SER A 864 45.58 -40.00 -5.57
C SER A 864 45.85 -41.51 -5.47
N GLU A 865 47.10 -41.92 -5.69
CA GLU A 865 47.54 -43.32 -5.55
C GLU A 865 47.53 -43.80 -4.09
N ASP A 866 47.57 -42.88 -3.12
CA ASP A 866 47.57 -43.15 -1.68
C ASP A 866 46.15 -43.25 -1.06
N ALA A 867 45.10 -43.02 -1.85
CA ALA A 867 43.71 -43.09 -1.40
C ALA A 867 43.24 -44.55 -1.22
N TYR A 868 43.56 -45.13 -0.07
CA TYR A 868 42.83 -46.26 0.48
C TYR A 868 41.83 -45.72 1.52
N PRO A 869 40.52 -45.98 1.41
CA PRO A 869 39.80 -46.82 0.44
C PRO A 869 39.42 -46.11 -0.89
N GLN A 870 38.93 -46.89 -1.86
CA GLN A 870 38.41 -46.41 -3.16
C GLN A 870 37.46 -45.20 -3.00
N PRO A 871 37.60 -44.14 -3.84
CA PRO A 871 36.69 -42.99 -3.79
C PRO A 871 35.22 -43.40 -3.92
N ASN A 872 34.38 -42.90 -3.01
CA ASN A 872 32.95 -43.24 -2.92
C ASN A 872 32.13 -42.01 -2.52
N ASN A 873 32.11 -40.99 -3.38
CA ASN A 873 31.48 -39.71 -3.11
C ASN A 873 30.04 -39.70 -3.60
N TRP A 874 29.10 -39.53 -2.67
CA TRP A 874 27.68 -39.38 -2.99
C TRP A 874 27.22 -37.94 -2.75
N LEU A 875 26.39 -37.47 -3.66
CA LEU A 875 25.79 -36.15 -3.61
C LEU A 875 24.30 -36.28 -3.87
N THR A 876 23.46 -35.84 -2.94
CA THR A 876 22.00 -35.97 -3.06
C THR A 876 21.32 -34.62 -3.16
N SER A 877 20.18 -34.58 -3.85
CA SER A 877 19.24 -33.46 -3.78
C SER A 877 18.42 -33.51 -2.50
N ASP A 878 17.79 -32.39 -2.14
CA ASP A 878 16.62 -32.45 -1.27
C ASP A 878 15.47 -33.22 -1.94
N PRO A 879 14.50 -33.78 -1.18
CA PRO A 879 13.32 -34.43 -1.72
C PRO A 879 12.47 -33.48 -2.58
N ILE A 880 12.33 -33.80 -3.85
CA ILE A 880 11.60 -33.03 -4.85
C ILE A 880 10.16 -33.55 -4.89
N GLU A 881 9.21 -32.73 -4.43
CA GLU A 881 7.79 -33.06 -4.50
C GLU A 881 7.29 -32.94 -5.95
N VAL A 882 6.79 -34.04 -6.50
CA VAL A 882 6.26 -34.09 -7.87
C VAL A 882 4.74 -33.84 -7.83
N HIS A 883 4.26 -32.97 -8.72
CA HIS A 883 2.85 -32.63 -8.81
C HIS A 883 1.99 -33.86 -9.14
N ARG A 884 0.81 -33.94 -8.51
CA ARG A 884 -0.14 -35.05 -8.73
C ARG A 884 -0.52 -35.14 -10.21
N GLY A 885 -0.41 -36.34 -10.80
CA GLY A 885 -0.72 -36.60 -12.21
C GLY A 885 0.47 -36.47 -13.18
N VAL A 886 1.65 -36.06 -12.73
CA VAL A 886 2.88 -36.12 -13.54
C VAL A 886 3.40 -37.55 -13.56
N THR A 887 3.54 -38.12 -14.77
CA THR A 887 3.99 -39.50 -14.96
C THR A 887 5.47 -39.62 -15.34
N ALA A 888 6.09 -38.53 -15.81
CA ALA A 888 7.51 -38.47 -16.14
C ALA A 888 8.10 -37.08 -15.88
N VAL A 889 9.37 -37.06 -15.49
CA VAL A 889 10.18 -35.86 -15.33
C VAL A 889 11.47 -35.95 -16.13
N TYR A 890 12.02 -34.81 -16.49
CA TYR A 890 13.21 -34.67 -17.32
C TYR A 890 14.27 -33.89 -16.53
N ILE A 891 15.40 -34.53 -16.31
CA ILE A 891 16.53 -34.03 -15.52
C ILE A 891 17.60 -33.55 -16.49
N THR A 892 17.81 -32.24 -16.59
CA THR A 892 18.91 -31.64 -17.34
C THR A 892 20.08 -31.37 -16.40
N LEU A 893 21.24 -31.97 -16.69
CA LEU A 893 22.51 -31.71 -16.02
C LEU A 893 23.38 -30.79 -16.87
N GLU A 894 24.08 -29.86 -16.25
CA GLU A 894 25.24 -29.19 -16.84
C GLU A 894 26.49 -29.53 -16.04
N TYR A 895 27.49 -30.16 -16.65
CA TYR A 895 28.67 -30.65 -15.94
C TYR A 895 29.93 -30.66 -16.84
N ARG A 896 31.10 -30.85 -16.24
CA ARG A 896 32.37 -31.21 -16.91
C ARG A 896 33.03 -32.35 -16.14
N THR A 897 33.79 -33.21 -16.80
CA THR A 897 34.68 -34.18 -16.13
C THR A 897 36.11 -33.98 -16.60
N GLY A 898 37.08 -34.31 -15.74
CA GLY A 898 38.50 -34.25 -16.03
C GLY A 898 38.96 -35.40 -16.92
N ASN A 899 40.11 -35.20 -17.57
CA ASN A 899 40.76 -36.21 -18.41
C ASN A 899 41.83 -36.95 -17.59
N CYS A 900 41.74 -38.29 -17.55
CA CYS A 900 42.64 -39.12 -16.75
C CYS A 900 44.05 -39.23 -17.35
N SER A 901 44.18 -39.18 -18.67
CA SER A 901 45.45 -39.25 -19.39
C SER A 901 46.33 -38.01 -19.17
N LEU A 902 45.74 -36.85 -18.91
CA LEU A 902 46.47 -35.58 -18.71
C LEU A 902 46.97 -35.36 -17.27
N ARG A 903 46.49 -36.14 -16.29
CA ARG A 903 46.70 -35.87 -14.86
C ARG A 903 47.60 -36.87 -14.14
N ASN A 904 48.27 -37.79 -14.85
CA ASN A 904 48.91 -38.98 -14.24
C ASN A 904 47.92 -39.68 -13.29
N GLY A 905 46.67 -39.87 -13.74
CA GLY A 905 45.60 -40.35 -12.88
C GLY A 905 45.93 -41.72 -12.30
N GLY A 906 45.96 -41.82 -10.97
CA GLY A 906 46.18 -43.09 -10.27
C GLY A 906 45.11 -44.13 -10.62
N LYS A 907 45.28 -45.35 -10.09
CA LYS A 907 44.43 -46.54 -10.35
C LYS A 907 42.90 -46.29 -10.32
N TYR A 908 42.43 -45.28 -9.60
CA TYR A 908 41.01 -44.97 -9.40
C TYR A 908 40.46 -43.83 -10.29
N CYS A 909 41.25 -43.26 -11.20
CA CYS A 909 40.78 -42.19 -12.07
C CYS A 909 39.70 -42.67 -13.04
N LYS A 910 38.57 -41.96 -13.07
CA LYS A 910 37.44 -42.18 -13.98
C LYS A 910 37.09 -40.88 -14.71
N GLU A 911 36.43 -41.01 -15.86
CA GLU A 911 36.01 -39.85 -16.67
C GLU A 911 34.48 -39.66 -16.66
N TYR A 912 33.80 -40.36 -15.75
CA TYR A 912 32.35 -40.40 -15.61
C TYR A 912 31.92 -40.45 -14.14
N PHE A 913 30.70 -39.99 -13.87
CA PHE A 913 29.97 -40.25 -12.62
C PHE A 913 28.61 -40.90 -12.93
N ASP A 914 27.97 -41.53 -11.95
CA ASP A 914 26.69 -42.19 -12.14
C ASP A 914 25.54 -41.34 -11.54
N LEU A 915 24.40 -41.26 -12.23
CA LEU A 915 23.18 -40.59 -11.78
C LEU A 915 22.16 -41.65 -11.32
N TYR A 916 21.56 -41.43 -10.17
CA TYR A 916 20.56 -42.29 -9.53
C TYR A 916 19.32 -41.48 -9.09
N VAL A 917 18.22 -42.18 -8.86
CA VAL A 917 16.99 -41.64 -8.28
C VAL A 917 16.43 -42.55 -7.20
N HIS A 918 16.01 -41.98 -6.08
CA HIS A 918 15.17 -42.63 -5.09
C HIS A 918 13.76 -42.04 -5.15
N GLN A 919 12.73 -42.87 -5.06
CA GLN A 919 11.34 -42.43 -5.12
C GLN A 919 10.59 -42.91 -3.86
N SER A 920 9.85 -42.02 -3.21
CA SER A 920 9.16 -42.31 -1.94
C SER A 920 7.86 -41.54 -1.80
N GLY A 921 6.87 -42.14 -1.12
CA GLY A 921 5.63 -41.46 -0.74
C GLY A 921 5.83 -40.43 0.39
N GLN A 922 6.94 -40.50 1.13
CA GLN A 922 7.28 -39.61 2.24
C GLN A 922 8.43 -38.67 1.85
N SER A 923 8.55 -37.53 2.52
CA SER A 923 9.62 -36.55 2.28
C SER A 923 10.95 -36.92 2.96
N THR A 924 11.11 -38.17 3.41
CA THR A 924 12.33 -38.68 4.05
C THR A 924 13.21 -39.33 3.01
N GLN A 925 14.52 -39.07 3.05
CA GLN A 925 15.49 -39.66 2.13
C GLN A 925 16.45 -40.60 2.85
N PRO A 926 16.70 -41.82 2.33
CA PRO A 926 17.69 -42.73 2.87
C PRO A 926 19.12 -42.23 2.58
N ASP A 927 20.03 -42.39 3.53
CA ASP A 927 21.44 -42.04 3.31
C ASP A 927 22.07 -43.02 2.30
N PRO A 928 22.59 -42.55 1.16
CA PRO A 928 23.15 -43.41 0.12
C PRO A 928 24.40 -44.18 0.57
N LEU A 929 25.10 -43.74 1.63
CA LEU A 929 26.26 -44.47 2.17
C LEU A 929 25.86 -45.71 2.96
N THR A 930 24.67 -45.72 3.55
CA THR A 930 24.16 -46.83 4.36
C THR A 930 23.09 -47.66 3.65
N ASN A 931 22.39 -47.09 2.67
CA ASN A 931 21.29 -47.73 1.97
C ASN A 931 21.28 -47.41 0.46
N SER A 932 22.40 -47.68 -0.21
CA SER A 932 22.56 -47.47 -1.66
C SER A 932 21.59 -48.29 -2.52
N ALA A 933 21.09 -49.44 -2.02
CA ALA A 933 20.12 -50.29 -2.71
C ALA A 933 18.75 -49.63 -2.93
N SER A 934 18.44 -48.57 -2.18
CA SER A 934 17.21 -47.80 -2.33
C SER A 934 17.22 -46.81 -3.51
N TYR A 935 18.37 -46.64 -4.16
CA TYR A 935 18.57 -45.71 -5.28
C TYR A 935 18.65 -46.47 -6.61
N ASP A 936 17.74 -46.19 -7.53
CA ASP A 936 17.72 -46.77 -8.88
C ASP A 936 18.70 -46.02 -9.78
N LYS A 937 19.59 -46.73 -10.47
CA LYS A 937 20.54 -46.11 -11.41
C LYS A 937 19.82 -45.63 -12.67
N ILE A 938 19.92 -44.34 -12.98
CA ILE A 938 19.36 -43.74 -14.19
C ILE A 938 20.35 -43.88 -15.36
N ALA A 939 21.57 -43.40 -15.17
CA ALA A 939 22.55 -43.31 -16.25
C ALA A 939 23.99 -43.25 -15.75
N ARG A 940 24.93 -43.69 -16.60
CA ARG A 940 26.35 -43.35 -16.49
C ARG A 940 26.61 -42.07 -17.28
N THR A 941 27.15 -41.06 -16.63
CA THR A 941 27.28 -39.70 -17.15
C THR A 941 28.75 -39.42 -17.52
N ALA A 942 29.08 -39.59 -18.80
CA ALA A 942 30.38 -39.27 -19.40
C ALA A 942 30.17 -38.15 -20.43
N PRO A 943 31.00 -37.09 -20.47
CA PRO A 943 30.84 -36.05 -21.47
C PRO A 943 31.28 -36.55 -22.85
N SER A 944 30.66 -36.01 -23.90
CA SER A 944 31.07 -36.26 -25.29
C SER A 944 32.45 -35.67 -25.63
N ALA A 945 32.95 -34.73 -24.82
CA ALA A 945 34.31 -34.18 -24.89
C ALA A 945 34.81 -33.84 -23.47
N LEU A 946 35.97 -34.38 -23.10
CA LEU A 946 36.57 -34.23 -21.77
C LEU A 946 37.10 -32.81 -21.54
N GLY A 947 36.94 -32.28 -20.33
CA GLY A 947 37.42 -30.93 -19.96
C GLY A 947 36.54 -29.76 -20.42
N ILE A 948 35.43 -30.02 -21.13
CA ILE A 948 34.47 -29.01 -21.61
C ILE A 948 33.16 -29.13 -20.83
N ARG A 949 32.45 -28.00 -20.65
CA ARG A 949 31.11 -27.97 -20.05
C ARG A 949 30.08 -28.52 -21.05
N VAL A 950 29.36 -29.55 -20.64
CA VAL A 950 28.35 -30.27 -21.43
C VAL A 950 26.98 -30.17 -20.74
N SER A 951 25.91 -30.12 -21.54
CA SER A 951 24.53 -30.22 -21.05
C SER A 951 23.88 -31.50 -21.56
N GLN A 952 23.33 -32.32 -20.66
CA GLN A 952 22.69 -33.59 -20.99
C GLN A 952 21.34 -33.72 -20.26
N THR A 953 20.34 -34.31 -20.90
CA THR A 953 19.00 -34.49 -20.32
C THR A 953 18.61 -35.97 -20.25
N PHE A 954 18.05 -36.38 -19.11
CA PHE A 954 17.58 -37.74 -18.82
C PHE A 954 16.10 -37.73 -18.49
N SER A 955 15.35 -38.76 -18.88
CA SER A 955 13.94 -38.92 -18.53
C SER A 955 13.77 -39.97 -17.42
N VAL A 956 12.90 -39.68 -16.44
CA VAL A 956 12.59 -40.57 -15.33
C VAL A 956 11.08 -40.70 -15.19
N ASN A 957 10.58 -41.92 -15.16
CA ASN A 957 9.18 -42.19 -14.86
C ASN A 957 8.92 -42.05 -13.36
N VAL A 958 7.90 -41.26 -13.01
CA VAL A 958 7.53 -40.96 -11.63
C VAL A 958 6.55 -42.01 -11.15
N LYS A 959 6.93 -42.72 -10.08
CA LYS A 959 6.12 -43.76 -9.42
C LYS A 959 5.53 -43.26 -8.09
N GLU A 960 6.23 -42.36 -7.43
CA GLU A 960 5.90 -41.87 -6.09
C GLU A 960 5.83 -40.34 -6.02
N LYS A 961 5.35 -39.83 -4.88
CA LYS A 961 5.13 -38.39 -4.65
C LYS A 961 6.43 -37.58 -4.59
N TYR A 962 7.51 -38.13 -4.05
CA TYR A 962 8.79 -37.46 -3.92
C TYR A 962 9.87 -38.22 -4.68
N ILE A 963 10.77 -37.47 -5.33
CA ILE A 963 11.98 -38.00 -5.95
C ILE A 963 13.22 -37.35 -5.35
N VAL A 964 14.28 -38.11 -5.16
CA VAL A 964 15.59 -37.65 -4.69
C VAL A 964 16.62 -38.05 -5.74
N LEU A 965 17.37 -37.09 -6.26
CA LEU A 965 18.45 -37.34 -7.21
C LEU A 965 19.74 -37.59 -6.45
N ALA A 966 20.50 -38.59 -6.85
CA ALA A 966 21.79 -38.90 -6.27
C ALA A 966 22.87 -39.03 -7.34
N PHE A 967 24.01 -38.39 -7.14
CA PHE A 967 25.17 -38.41 -8.02
C PHE A 967 26.28 -39.15 -7.30
N HIS A 968 26.79 -40.19 -7.93
CA HIS A 968 27.81 -41.06 -7.36
C HIS A 968 29.10 -40.94 -8.16
N ASP A 969 30.13 -40.38 -7.54
CA ASP A 969 31.44 -40.21 -8.10
C ASP A 969 32.44 -41.17 -7.43
N GLN A 970 33.07 -42.00 -8.25
CA GLN A 970 34.01 -43.04 -7.82
C GLN A 970 35.45 -42.78 -8.30
N GLY A 971 35.81 -41.51 -8.51
CA GLY A 971 37.16 -41.09 -8.92
C GLY A 971 37.19 -40.26 -10.21
N SER A 972 36.08 -39.61 -10.56
CA SER A 972 36.02 -38.62 -11.62
C SER A 972 36.30 -37.23 -11.08
N CYS A 973 37.16 -36.49 -11.77
CA CYS A 973 37.37 -35.07 -11.47
C CYS A 973 36.22 -34.25 -12.06
N SER A 974 35.04 -34.40 -11.46
CA SER A 974 33.77 -33.88 -11.97
C SER A 974 33.45 -32.50 -11.41
N LEU A 975 32.89 -31.63 -12.25
CA LEU A 975 32.22 -30.43 -11.82
C LEU A 975 30.78 -30.39 -12.33
N LEU A 976 29.82 -30.25 -11.42
CA LEU A 976 28.39 -30.16 -11.71
C LEU A 976 27.94 -28.71 -11.51
N TYR A 977 27.60 -28.05 -12.61
CA TYR A 977 27.24 -26.62 -12.65
C TYR A 977 25.76 -26.37 -12.37
N SER A 978 24.88 -27.23 -12.86
CA SER A 978 23.43 -27.11 -12.60
C SER A 978 22.68 -28.41 -12.81
N VAL A 979 21.56 -28.55 -12.09
CA VAL A 979 20.59 -29.64 -12.21
C VAL A 979 19.20 -29.01 -12.30
N ALA A 980 18.48 -29.31 -13.38
CA ALA A 980 17.13 -28.80 -13.59
C ALA A 980 16.15 -29.95 -13.83
N VAL A 981 15.06 -30.00 -13.05
CA VAL A 981 13.99 -30.98 -13.22
C VAL A 981 12.78 -30.31 -13.88
N LYS A 982 12.23 -30.92 -14.93
CA LYS A 982 11.13 -30.40 -15.76
C LYS A 982 10.08 -31.47 -16.01
N TYR A 983 8.83 -31.07 -16.23
CA TYR A 983 7.78 -31.92 -16.84
C TYR A 983 7.01 -31.09 -17.87
N TYR A 984 6.35 -31.75 -18.82
CA TYR A 984 5.66 -31.11 -19.93
C TYR A 984 4.14 -31.03 -19.69
N PHE A 985 3.49 -30.04 -20.30
CA PHE A 985 2.04 -29.94 -20.39
C PHE A 985 1.64 -29.41 -21.77
N CYS A 986 0.50 -29.85 -22.28
CA CYS A 986 -0.15 -29.25 -23.43
C CYS A 986 -0.83 -27.93 -23.01
N PRO A 987 -0.54 -26.82 -23.72
CA PRO A 987 -0.99 -25.49 -23.31
C PRO A 987 -2.50 -25.32 -23.47
N GLU A 988 -3.12 -24.47 -22.65
CA GLU A 988 -4.49 -24.06 -22.90
C GLU A 988 -4.56 -23.17 -24.15
N THR A 989 -5.38 -23.55 -25.13
CA THR A 989 -5.49 -22.81 -26.39
C THR A 989 -6.82 -23.09 -27.10
N VAL A 990 -7.10 -22.36 -28.17
CA VAL A 990 -8.26 -22.56 -29.02
C VAL A 990 -7.80 -23.00 -30.41
N HIS A 991 -8.33 -24.12 -30.89
CA HIS A 991 -8.13 -24.50 -32.28
C HIS A 991 -9.06 -23.70 -33.19
N VAL A 992 -8.53 -22.61 -33.75
CA VAL A 992 -9.26 -21.61 -34.57
C VAL A 992 -10.07 -22.25 -35.70
N GLY A 993 -9.50 -23.23 -36.40
CA GLY A 993 -10.15 -23.87 -37.55
C GLY A 993 -11.34 -24.77 -37.18
N GLY A 994 -11.38 -25.29 -35.96
CA GLY A 994 -12.43 -26.22 -35.51
C GLY A 994 -13.28 -25.71 -34.35
N LEU A 995 -13.09 -24.45 -33.91
CA LEU A 995 -13.83 -23.84 -32.80
C LEU A 995 -13.78 -24.67 -31.51
N VAL A 996 -12.62 -25.27 -31.21
CA VAL A 996 -12.44 -26.20 -30.10
C VAL A 996 -11.55 -25.59 -29.01
N ASN A 997 -12.02 -25.60 -27.76
CA ASN A 997 -11.23 -25.31 -26.57
C ASN A 997 -10.35 -26.51 -26.18
N LEU A 998 -9.05 -26.26 -26.08
CA LEU A 998 -8.04 -27.23 -25.67
C LEU A 998 -7.59 -26.90 -24.24
N PRO A 999 -8.02 -27.68 -23.23
CA PRO A 999 -7.74 -27.37 -21.83
C PRO A 999 -6.31 -27.76 -21.44
N ARG A 1000 -5.67 -26.99 -20.56
CA ARG A 1000 -4.32 -27.29 -20.07
C ARG A 1000 -4.23 -28.72 -19.51
N THR A 1001 -3.37 -29.56 -20.09
CA THR A 1001 -3.28 -30.98 -19.73
C THR A 1001 -1.83 -31.42 -19.50
N ILE A 1002 -1.57 -32.17 -18.43
CA ILE A 1002 -0.23 -32.72 -18.15
C ILE A 1002 0.13 -33.74 -19.25
N ALA A 1003 1.33 -33.60 -19.82
CA ALA A 1003 1.78 -34.49 -20.88
C ALA A 1003 2.06 -35.91 -20.33
N PRO A 1004 1.66 -36.97 -21.03
CA PRO A 1004 1.91 -38.34 -20.60
C PRO A 1004 3.37 -38.72 -20.77
N ALA A 1005 3.83 -39.75 -20.04
CA ALA A 1005 5.21 -40.24 -20.11
C ALA A 1005 5.59 -40.79 -21.50
N ASN A 1006 4.68 -41.56 -22.13
CA ASN A 1006 4.88 -42.16 -23.45
C ASN A 1006 3.60 -42.00 -24.29
N ASN A 1007 3.77 -41.82 -25.60
CA ASN A 1007 2.71 -41.69 -26.62
C ASN A 1007 1.94 -40.35 -26.55
N SER A 1008 0.63 -40.44 -26.33
CA SER A 1008 -0.28 -39.31 -26.29
C SER A 1008 -1.55 -39.72 -25.55
N VAL A 1009 -2.16 -38.81 -24.79
CA VAL A 1009 -3.40 -39.07 -24.04
C VAL A 1009 -4.56 -38.35 -24.72
N PRO A 1010 -5.70 -39.02 -24.98
CA PRO A 1010 -6.88 -38.36 -25.50
C PRO A 1010 -7.50 -37.48 -24.42
N VAL A 1011 -7.68 -36.20 -24.72
CA VAL A 1011 -8.28 -35.20 -23.85
C VAL A 1011 -9.65 -34.85 -24.39
N VAL A 1012 -10.66 -34.87 -23.52
CA VAL A 1012 -12.01 -34.40 -23.86
C VAL A 1012 -11.99 -32.87 -23.89
N SER A 1013 -12.45 -32.31 -25.00
CA SER A 1013 -12.48 -30.88 -25.26
C SER A 1013 -13.92 -30.36 -25.33
N SER A 1014 -14.09 -29.04 -25.33
CA SER A 1014 -15.39 -28.38 -25.48
C SER A 1014 -15.38 -27.42 -26.66
N CYS A 1015 -16.55 -27.07 -27.19
CA CYS A 1015 -16.65 -26.02 -28.20
C CYS A 1015 -16.40 -24.65 -27.59
N THR A 1016 -15.89 -23.74 -28.41
CA THR A 1016 -15.78 -22.32 -28.05
C THR A 1016 -17.17 -21.72 -27.82
N LYS A 1017 -17.22 -20.59 -27.12
CA LYS A 1017 -18.48 -19.92 -26.81
C LYS A 1017 -19.23 -19.64 -28.10
N ASN A 1018 -20.55 -19.86 -28.08
CA ASN A 1018 -21.44 -19.68 -29.23
C ASN A 1018 -21.23 -20.65 -30.41
N ALA A 1019 -20.40 -21.69 -30.23
CA ALA A 1019 -20.34 -22.85 -31.11
C ALA A 1019 -21.07 -24.06 -30.50
N VAL A 1020 -21.62 -24.92 -31.34
CA VAL A 1020 -22.30 -26.17 -30.98
C VAL A 1020 -21.61 -27.34 -31.66
N HIS A 1021 -21.53 -28.46 -30.95
CA HIS A 1021 -20.91 -29.68 -31.45
C HIS A 1021 -21.89 -30.46 -32.32
N GLU A 1022 -21.51 -30.80 -33.55
CA GLU A 1022 -22.44 -31.37 -34.55
C GLU A 1022 -22.82 -32.84 -34.27
N GLN A 1023 -21.89 -33.70 -33.79
CA GLN A 1023 -22.17 -35.08 -33.30
C GLN A 1023 -20.88 -35.82 -32.83
N GLY A 1024 -20.95 -36.59 -31.72
CA GLY A 1024 -19.81 -37.38 -31.16
C GLY A 1024 -19.20 -36.82 -29.86
N ILE A 1025 -18.00 -37.29 -29.45
CA ILE A 1025 -17.24 -36.73 -28.32
C ILE A 1025 -16.01 -35.98 -28.87
N LEU A 1026 -15.92 -34.69 -28.59
CA LEU A 1026 -14.81 -33.84 -29.00
C LEU A 1026 -13.53 -34.25 -28.26
N ARG A 1027 -12.54 -34.78 -28.98
CA ARG A 1027 -11.29 -35.28 -28.39
C ARG A 1027 -10.07 -34.90 -29.20
N VAL A 1028 -8.99 -34.55 -28.52
CA VAL A 1028 -7.67 -34.32 -29.13
C VAL A 1028 -6.57 -34.96 -28.29
N ASN A 1029 -5.51 -35.44 -28.91
CA ASN A 1029 -4.43 -36.06 -28.17
C ASN A 1029 -3.39 -35.03 -27.71
N CYS A 1030 -3.12 -35.02 -26.41
CA CYS A 1030 -1.96 -34.33 -25.82
C CYS A 1030 -0.73 -35.24 -25.91
N GLN A 1031 0.34 -34.77 -26.55
CA GLN A 1031 1.57 -35.51 -26.81
C GLN A 1031 2.54 -35.42 -25.63
N SER A 1032 3.44 -36.41 -25.51
CA SER A 1032 4.44 -36.47 -24.44
C SER A 1032 5.44 -35.31 -24.43
N ASP A 1033 5.60 -34.59 -25.55
CA ASP A 1033 6.43 -33.39 -25.67
C ASP A 1033 5.70 -32.07 -25.30
N GLY A 1034 4.44 -32.17 -24.84
CA GLY A 1034 3.60 -31.01 -24.52
C GLY A 1034 2.95 -30.35 -25.74
N GLY A 1035 2.95 -31.00 -26.91
CA GLY A 1035 2.23 -30.57 -28.10
C GLY A 1035 0.80 -31.10 -28.17
N TRP A 1036 -0.11 -30.31 -28.74
CA TRP A 1036 -1.41 -30.84 -29.19
C TRP A 1036 -1.27 -31.46 -30.56
N ASN A 1037 -1.62 -32.75 -30.69
CA ASN A 1037 -1.74 -33.36 -32.00
C ASN A 1037 -3.08 -32.97 -32.63
N ILE A 1038 -3.14 -31.80 -33.25
CA ILE A 1038 -4.35 -31.27 -33.90
C ILE A 1038 -4.88 -32.22 -34.99
N SER A 1039 -4.00 -32.96 -35.68
CA SER A 1039 -4.43 -33.94 -36.69
C SER A 1039 -5.23 -35.12 -36.11
N SER A 1040 -5.20 -35.32 -34.79
CA SER A 1040 -5.98 -36.34 -34.08
C SER A 1040 -7.34 -35.84 -33.58
N LEU A 1041 -7.69 -34.58 -33.82
CA LEU A 1041 -8.95 -33.98 -33.39
C LEU A 1041 -10.13 -34.76 -34.01
N LYS A 1042 -10.99 -35.34 -33.16
CA LYS A 1042 -12.23 -36.00 -33.55
C LYS A 1042 -13.43 -35.15 -33.12
N GLY A 1043 -14.32 -34.87 -34.07
CA GLY A 1043 -15.46 -33.96 -33.89
C GLY A 1043 -15.18 -32.56 -34.40
N ASN A 1044 -16.23 -31.78 -34.65
CA ASN A 1044 -16.14 -30.41 -35.13
C ASN A 1044 -17.19 -29.54 -34.42
N CYS A 1045 -16.84 -28.29 -34.16
CA CYS A 1045 -17.75 -27.31 -33.60
C CYS A 1045 -18.13 -26.31 -34.70
N ILE A 1046 -19.40 -26.00 -34.81
CA ILE A 1046 -19.93 -25.00 -35.75
C ILE A 1046 -20.55 -23.85 -34.99
N CYS A 1047 -20.52 -22.65 -35.56
CA CYS A 1047 -21.23 -21.53 -34.98
C CYS A 1047 -22.74 -21.77 -34.95
N LYS A 1048 -23.42 -21.25 -33.92
CA LYS A 1048 -24.89 -21.19 -33.89
C LYS A 1048 -25.41 -20.32 -35.05
N GLU A 1049 -26.69 -20.43 -35.37
CA GLU A 1049 -27.35 -19.66 -36.44
C GLU A 1049 -27.04 -18.15 -36.34
N ASP A 1050 -26.90 -17.50 -37.51
CA ASP A 1050 -26.54 -16.09 -37.70
C ASP A 1050 -25.15 -15.65 -37.21
N MET A 1051 -24.24 -16.60 -36.96
CA MET A 1051 -22.87 -16.32 -36.52
C MET A 1051 -21.79 -16.95 -37.41
N GLU A 1052 -20.67 -16.23 -37.57
CA GLU A 1052 -19.49 -16.64 -38.34
C GLU A 1052 -18.25 -16.81 -37.46
N ASN A 1053 -17.34 -17.70 -37.88
CA ASN A 1053 -16.07 -17.92 -37.20
C ASN A 1053 -15.09 -16.77 -37.50
N VAL A 1054 -14.88 -15.90 -36.51
CA VAL A 1054 -13.92 -14.80 -36.57
C VAL A 1054 -12.75 -15.13 -35.64
N GLY A 1055 -11.72 -15.77 -36.18
CA GLY A 1055 -10.47 -16.01 -35.45
C GLY A 1055 -10.58 -17.03 -34.30
N GLY A 1056 -11.53 -17.96 -34.36
CA GLY A 1056 -11.72 -19.01 -33.36
C GLY A 1056 -12.91 -18.77 -32.42
N GLU A 1057 -13.68 -17.72 -32.67
CA GLU A 1057 -14.90 -17.37 -31.93
C GLU A 1057 -16.07 -17.16 -32.89
N CYS A 1058 -17.27 -17.52 -32.47
CA CYS A 1058 -18.49 -17.30 -33.24
C CYS A 1058 -19.09 -15.93 -32.93
N LYS A 1059 -19.17 -15.06 -33.96
CA LYS A 1059 -19.66 -13.68 -33.86
C LYS A 1059 -20.81 -13.43 -34.85
N GLY A 1060 -21.81 -12.65 -34.45
CA GLY A 1060 -22.96 -12.31 -35.29
C GLY A 1060 -22.63 -11.35 -36.43
N MET A 1061 -23.33 -11.49 -37.57
CA MET A 1061 -23.18 -10.59 -38.72
C MET A 1061 -23.75 -9.19 -38.41
N TYR A 1062 -22.94 -8.14 -38.47
CA TYR A 1062 -23.39 -6.76 -38.31
C TYR A 1062 -24.05 -6.24 -39.60
N ASN A 1063 -25.31 -5.81 -39.50
CA ASN A 1063 -26.06 -5.17 -40.58
C ASN A 1063 -25.56 -3.73 -40.80
N TYR A 1064 -24.94 -3.45 -41.94
CA TYR A 1064 -24.60 -2.09 -42.37
C TYR A 1064 -25.83 -1.42 -42.99
N SER A 1065 -26.40 -0.44 -42.30
CA SER A 1065 -27.33 0.52 -42.90
C SER A 1065 -27.09 1.92 -42.32
N ASN A 1066 -26.97 2.89 -43.22
CA ASN A 1066 -26.85 4.35 -43.05
C ASN A 1066 -25.43 4.94 -43.00
N ILE A 1067 -24.83 5.05 -44.19
CA ILE A 1067 -23.90 6.14 -44.52
C ILE A 1067 -24.72 7.19 -45.27
N GLU A 1068 -25.08 8.30 -44.60
CA GLU A 1068 -25.54 9.50 -45.29
C GLU A 1068 -24.33 10.24 -45.86
N VAL A 1069 -24.37 10.47 -47.17
CA VAL A 1069 -23.46 11.33 -47.91
C VAL A 1069 -24.07 12.74 -47.93
N GLN A 1070 -23.33 13.76 -47.49
CA GLN A 1070 -23.59 15.15 -47.88
C GLN A 1070 -22.34 15.73 -48.55
N CYS A 1071 -22.62 16.47 -49.64
CA CYS A 1071 -21.71 16.94 -50.69
C CYS A 1071 -20.53 17.78 -50.24
#